data_AF-A0A8C9LB21-F1
#
_entry.id   AF-A0A8C9LB21-F1
#
_cell.length_a   1.000
_cell.length_b   1.000
_cell.length_c   1.000
_cell.angle_alpha   90.00
_cell.angle_beta   90.00
_cell.angle_gamma   90.00
#
_symmetry.space_group_name_H-M   'P 1'
#
loop_
_entity.id
_entity.type
_entity.pdbx_description
1 polymer ?
#
loop_
_entity_poly.entity_id
_entity_poly.type
_entity_poly.pdbx_seq_one_letter_code
_entity_poly.pdbx_strand_id
1 'polypeptide(L)'
;MPPVHGNHVFHRIIASQNQKGWKRPLRASSPTISPSPPCPQTTIPQCHISMFHEPLHGQADVEMLSCFPAPRGDSGTEAGFCHRVTLDKRSTVSLFGNDISPIVMDVEFQTKDRLRFKVYDPSQERFEVPLSIDAPGVAAEDANYDVEFSSDSSHFRVKRKSTGTVLPLVDLFFSNQYLQITTAVPSTSVYGFGEQEHVSFKHNMDFVTYGMFSRDQAPTPLANLYGVHPFYMCVEDDSNAHGVLLLNSNAQDISLSPNPSLTFRTIGGILDFYVFLGPTPENVIQQYTEAIGRPHMPAYWSLGFHLSRWGYASLDVVKKTDVQHFDIDYMDRRLDFTYDKTNYAGLPEYIKELKTAGMHSVIILDPFISKDEEPGTYRPYDLGQEMGVWITNSDGVTPAVGKSLPPGYSVFPDYTNPRTVEWWTQLCLEFKDVLDYDGIWIDMNEPSNDLTGQLPGCADNDINNPPYIPSITGHSLAQKTLCPDSRTYLGEHYNTHSLFGWSQTAPTFHVVQQATGKRAFVLSRSTFVGSGKHAGHWLGDNNSQWKDMHYSIIGMLEFNLFGIPFVGADICGFSSNTTYELCLRWMQLGSFYPFSRNHNAEGNAVTEFAKIARATLRIRYSLLPYLYTLFFESHVHGNTVVRSLMHE
;
A
#
# COMPACT_ATOMS: atom_id res chain seq x y z
N MET A 1 -15.57 27.98 48.23
CA MET A 1 -16.56 26.93 47.94
C MET A 1 -16.00 26.06 46.83
N PRO A 2 -16.13 24.72 46.93
CA PRO A 2 -14.98 23.83 47.17
C PRO A 2 -14.36 23.23 45.89
N PRO A 3 -13.12 22.71 45.99
CA PRO A 3 -12.47 21.95 44.93
C PRO A 3 -13.01 20.51 44.88
N VAL A 4 -13.34 20.03 43.69
CA VAL A 4 -13.79 18.66 43.44
C VAL A 4 -12.57 17.75 43.30
N HIS A 5 -12.54 16.71 44.14
CA HIS A 5 -11.58 15.62 44.12
C HIS A 5 -11.69 14.80 42.83
N GLY A 6 -10.60 14.71 42.08
CA GLY A 6 -10.38 13.72 41.02
C GLY A 6 -9.12 12.92 41.32
N ASN A 7 -9.19 12.03 42.31
CA ASN A 7 -8.19 10.99 42.53
C ASN A 7 -8.93 9.67 42.39
N HIS A 8 -8.71 8.94 41.29
CA HIS A 8 -8.75 7.48 41.20
C HIS A 8 -8.60 7.09 39.72
N VAL A 9 -7.39 6.75 39.30
CA VAL A 9 -6.94 5.60 38.48
C VAL A 9 -5.41 5.78 38.40
N PHE A 10 -4.65 4.69 38.43
CA PHE A 10 -3.18 4.60 38.60
C PHE A 10 -2.67 4.62 40.03
N HIS A 11 -2.81 3.49 40.73
CA HIS A 11 -1.76 2.95 41.59
C HIS A 11 -2.11 1.52 42.02
N ARG A 12 -1.31 0.53 41.59
CA ARG A 12 -0.94 -0.68 42.33
C ARG A 12 0.18 -1.40 41.58
N ILE A 13 1.28 -1.69 42.30
CA ILE A 13 2.20 -2.85 42.22
C ILE A 13 3.56 -2.42 42.83
N ILE A 14 3.86 -2.93 44.02
CA ILE A 14 5.20 -3.00 44.65
C ILE A 14 5.29 -4.36 45.39
N ALA A 15 6.49 -4.96 45.32
CA ALA A 15 7.04 -6.14 46.04
C ALA A 15 6.63 -7.51 45.47
N SER A 16 7.48 -8.52 45.28
CA SER A 16 8.87 -8.87 45.68
C SER A 16 9.37 -9.99 44.71
N GLN A 17 10.65 -10.27 44.42
CA GLN A 17 11.69 -10.85 45.28
C GLN A 17 13.08 -10.83 44.58
N ASN A 18 14.11 -10.96 45.42
CA ASN A 18 15.55 -10.94 45.14
C ASN A 18 16.16 -12.28 44.69
N GLN A 19 17.23 -12.14 43.89
CA GLN A 19 18.50 -12.89 43.86
C GLN A 19 18.55 -14.42 43.66
N LYS A 20 19.29 -14.81 42.60
CA LYS A 20 20.45 -15.74 42.61
C LYS A 20 21.05 -15.75 41.18
N GLY A 21 22.03 -14.89 40.88
CA GLY A 21 23.43 -15.27 40.63
C GLY A 21 23.68 -16.71 40.20
N TRP A 22 24.39 -16.92 39.08
CA TRP A 22 25.39 -17.98 38.86
C TRP A 22 26.35 -17.54 37.73
N LYS A 23 27.65 -17.54 38.02
CA LYS A 23 28.77 -17.37 37.08
C LYS A 23 29.22 -18.75 36.62
N ARG A 24 29.53 -18.93 35.32
CA ARG A 24 30.61 -19.80 34.82
C ARG A 24 30.99 -19.47 33.37
N PRO A 25 32.25 -19.75 32.95
CA PRO A 25 32.94 -19.01 31.91
C PRO A 25 32.81 -19.61 30.51
N LEU A 26 32.82 -18.74 29.50
CA LEU A 26 32.93 -19.04 28.08
C LEU A 26 34.39 -19.43 27.74
N ARG A 27 34.58 -20.60 27.13
CA ARG A 27 35.78 -20.93 26.32
C ARG A 27 35.41 -20.72 24.86
N ALA A 28 36.13 -19.83 24.20
CA ALA A 28 36.09 -19.63 22.76
C ALA A 28 36.91 -20.73 22.07
N SER A 29 36.32 -21.39 21.07
CA SER A 29 37.01 -22.20 20.08
C SER A 29 36.64 -21.68 18.69
N SER A 30 37.65 -21.13 18.02
CA SER A 30 37.66 -20.67 16.63
C SER A 30 37.42 -21.83 15.64
N PRO A 31 36.55 -21.68 14.62
CA PRO A 31 36.51 -22.61 13.50
C PRO A 31 37.46 -22.16 12.38
N THR A 32 38.29 -23.10 11.97
CA THR A 32 39.15 -23.08 10.78
C THR A 32 38.33 -23.06 9.50
N ILE A 33 38.66 -22.12 8.61
CA ILE A 33 38.13 -21.99 7.25
C ILE A 33 38.74 -23.09 6.37
N SER A 34 37.90 -23.85 5.67
CA SER A 34 38.31 -24.76 4.59
C SER A 34 37.85 -24.19 3.24
N PRO A 35 38.66 -24.33 2.16
CA PRO A 35 38.37 -23.68 0.88
C PRO A 35 37.31 -24.45 0.09
N SER A 36 36.36 -23.71 -0.47
CA SER A 36 35.32 -24.18 -1.38
C SER A 36 35.88 -24.73 -2.70
N PRO A 37 35.33 -25.83 -3.25
CA PRO A 37 35.71 -26.33 -4.57
C PRO A 37 35.12 -25.48 -5.71
N PRO A 38 35.72 -25.50 -6.91
CA PRO A 38 35.31 -24.64 -8.03
C PRO A 38 34.00 -25.11 -8.68
N CYS A 39 33.17 -24.15 -9.11
CA CYS A 39 31.93 -24.41 -9.88
C CYS A 39 32.23 -25.04 -11.25
N PRO A 40 31.42 -26.01 -11.71
CA PRO A 40 31.53 -26.57 -13.05
C PRO A 40 30.99 -25.60 -14.11
N GLN A 41 31.76 -25.47 -15.19
CA GLN A 41 31.40 -24.76 -16.41
C GLN A 41 30.11 -25.35 -17.00
N THR A 42 29.04 -24.57 -17.04
CA THR A 42 27.86 -24.85 -17.86
C THR A 42 27.78 -23.84 -18.99
N THR A 43 27.91 -24.37 -20.20
CA THR A 43 27.67 -23.70 -21.47
C THR A 43 26.20 -23.33 -21.61
N ILE A 44 25.89 -22.05 -21.52
CA ILE A 44 24.64 -21.46 -22.05
C ILE A 44 25.09 -20.59 -23.22
N PRO A 45 24.54 -20.77 -24.45
CA PRO A 45 24.83 -19.85 -25.54
C PRO A 45 24.27 -18.49 -25.14
N GLN A 46 25.16 -17.56 -24.77
CA GLN A 46 24.84 -16.15 -24.63
C GLN A 46 24.21 -15.69 -25.93
N CYS A 47 22.89 -15.47 -25.91
CA CYS A 47 22.27 -14.55 -26.84
C CYS A 47 22.94 -13.20 -26.62
N HIS A 48 23.86 -12.85 -27.52
CA HIS A 48 24.22 -11.47 -27.78
C HIS A 48 22.97 -10.76 -28.32
N ILE A 49 22.03 -10.41 -27.44
CA ILE A 49 21.16 -9.27 -27.70
C ILE A 49 22.07 -8.07 -27.48
N SER A 50 22.71 -7.63 -28.57
CA SER A 50 23.43 -6.38 -28.56
C SER A 50 22.40 -5.27 -28.31
N MET A 51 22.32 -4.81 -27.07
CA MET A 51 21.71 -3.53 -26.73
C MET A 51 22.59 -2.43 -27.34
N PHE A 52 22.43 -2.18 -28.65
CA PHE A 52 22.97 -0.99 -29.27
C PHE A 52 22.00 0.15 -29.03
N HIS A 53 22.45 1.08 -28.19
CA HIS A 53 21.90 2.42 -28.06
C HIS A 53 22.30 3.19 -29.33
N GLU A 54 21.45 3.18 -30.37
CA GLU A 54 21.51 4.18 -31.44
C GLU A 54 20.10 4.75 -31.66
N PRO A 55 19.89 6.08 -31.56
CA PRO A 55 18.63 6.69 -31.92
C PRO A 55 18.55 6.71 -33.45
N LEU A 56 17.76 5.83 -34.03
CA LEU A 56 17.56 5.80 -35.49
C LEU A 56 16.08 5.93 -35.85
N HIS A 57 15.85 6.89 -36.74
CA HIS A 57 14.60 7.56 -37.09
C HIS A 57 13.55 6.65 -37.77
N GLY A 58 12.27 6.93 -37.50
CA GLY A 58 11.11 6.36 -38.20
C GLY A 58 9.84 7.14 -37.86
N GLN A 59 9.01 7.41 -38.88
CA GLN A 59 7.83 8.28 -38.84
C GLN A 59 6.72 7.75 -37.92
N ALA A 60 6.09 8.68 -37.19
CA ALA A 60 4.78 8.49 -36.60
C ALA A 60 3.85 9.58 -37.19
N ASP A 61 2.65 9.19 -37.55
CA ASP A 61 1.64 10.11 -38.10
C ASP A 61 1.00 10.88 -36.93
N VAL A 62 1.48 12.10 -36.69
CA VAL A 62 0.85 13.02 -35.73
C VAL A 62 -0.37 13.64 -36.40
N GLU A 63 -1.53 13.05 -36.17
CA GLU A 63 -2.79 13.73 -36.43
C GLU A 63 -3.21 14.49 -35.16
N MET A 64 -2.94 15.80 -35.10
CA MET A 64 -3.43 16.66 -34.02
C MET A 64 -4.95 16.80 -34.11
N LEU A 65 -5.67 15.82 -33.60
CA LEU A 65 -7.12 15.85 -33.45
C LEU A 65 -7.45 16.39 -32.05
N SER A 66 -8.31 17.41 -31.98
CA SER A 66 -8.95 17.82 -30.74
C SER A 66 -9.88 16.70 -30.27
N CYS A 67 -9.64 16.13 -29.10
CA CYS A 67 -10.55 15.15 -28.53
C CYS A 67 -11.89 15.84 -28.17
N PHE A 68 -12.93 15.50 -28.93
CA PHE A 68 -14.32 15.99 -28.89
C PHE A 68 -14.58 17.41 -29.44
N PRO A 69 -15.57 17.60 -30.33
CA PRO A 69 -16.07 18.93 -30.67
C PRO A 69 -17.02 19.43 -29.58
N ALA A 70 -16.71 20.56 -28.93
CA ALA A 70 -17.72 21.33 -28.23
C ALA A 70 -18.76 21.86 -29.26
N PRO A 71 -20.08 21.69 -29.08
CA PRO A 71 -21.05 22.26 -30.01
C PRO A 71 -21.24 23.78 -29.78
N ARG A 72 -20.75 24.55 -30.77
CA ARG A 72 -21.13 25.91 -31.23
C ARG A 72 -21.05 27.13 -30.29
N GLY A 73 -20.26 28.10 -30.76
CA GLY A 73 -20.50 29.54 -30.69
C GLY A 73 -19.42 30.29 -31.48
N ASP A 74 -19.81 31.22 -32.35
CA ASP A 74 -18.92 31.95 -33.27
C ASP A 74 -17.69 32.60 -32.62
N SER A 75 -16.58 32.58 -33.36
CA SER A 75 -15.33 33.36 -33.19
C SER A 75 -14.33 32.94 -32.08
N GLY A 76 -13.35 32.12 -32.45
CA GLY A 76 -12.11 31.89 -31.71
C GLY A 76 -11.61 30.45 -31.84
N THR A 77 -10.38 30.25 -32.29
CA THR A 77 -9.72 28.93 -32.27
C THR A 77 -9.44 28.55 -30.82
N GLU A 78 -10.29 27.71 -30.21
CA GLU A 78 -10.06 27.14 -28.87
C GLU A 78 -8.84 26.19 -28.90
N ALA A 79 -7.89 26.40 -27.99
CA ALA A 79 -6.81 25.44 -27.75
C ALA A 79 -7.43 24.14 -27.25
N GLY A 80 -7.21 23.04 -27.98
CA GLY A 80 -7.84 21.75 -27.67
C GLY A 80 -7.49 21.27 -26.25
N PHE A 81 -8.52 20.82 -25.51
CA PHE A 81 -8.41 20.19 -24.19
C PHE A 81 -7.41 19.03 -24.12
N CYS A 82 -7.15 18.39 -25.25
CA CYS A 82 -6.29 17.22 -25.35
C CYS A 82 -5.59 17.14 -26.72
N HIS A 83 -4.39 16.56 -26.75
CA HIS A 83 -3.71 16.10 -27.96
C HIS A 83 -3.80 14.59 -28.07
N ARG A 84 -4.22 14.09 -29.24
CA ARG A 84 -4.19 12.67 -29.59
C ARG A 84 -3.06 12.40 -30.56
N VAL A 85 -2.31 11.32 -30.33
CA VAL A 85 -1.26 10.85 -31.25
C VAL A 85 -1.39 9.35 -31.45
N THR A 86 -1.43 8.93 -32.72
CA THR A 86 -1.37 7.51 -33.09
C THR A 86 0.08 7.11 -33.29
N LEU A 87 0.50 6.02 -32.67
CA LEU A 87 1.87 5.53 -32.71
C LEU A 87 1.89 4.14 -33.34
N ASP A 88 2.62 4.01 -34.44
CA ASP A 88 2.88 2.72 -35.08
C ASP A 88 4.16 2.08 -34.55
N LYS A 89 4.09 0.78 -34.32
CA LYS A 89 5.27 0.00 -33.95
C LYS A 89 6.28 0.03 -35.10
N ARG A 90 7.54 0.32 -34.77
CA ARG A 90 8.67 0.20 -35.70
C ARG A 90 8.84 -1.26 -36.14
N SER A 91 9.44 -1.45 -37.32
CA SER A 91 9.78 -2.78 -37.86
C SER A 91 10.96 -3.43 -37.10
N THR A 92 10.74 -3.76 -35.83
CA THR A 92 11.70 -4.41 -34.92
C THR A 92 11.14 -5.75 -34.42
N VAL A 93 12.05 -6.64 -34.01
CA VAL A 93 11.68 -7.94 -33.42
C VAL A 93 10.98 -7.69 -32.07
N SER A 94 9.91 -8.43 -31.80
CA SER A 94 9.21 -8.38 -30.52
C SER A 94 10.09 -8.96 -29.40
N LEU A 95 10.08 -8.32 -28.23
CA LEU A 95 10.80 -8.83 -27.04
C LEU A 95 10.11 -10.06 -26.46
N PHE A 96 8.78 -10.01 -26.32
CA PHE A 96 7.99 -11.01 -25.59
C PHE A 96 6.76 -11.53 -26.38
N GLY A 97 6.65 -11.19 -27.67
CA GLY A 97 5.48 -11.49 -28.50
C GLY A 97 4.31 -10.54 -28.25
N ASN A 98 3.25 -10.70 -29.07
CA ASN A 98 1.96 -10.01 -28.92
C ASN A 98 2.06 -8.48 -28.82
N ASP A 99 2.97 -7.87 -29.58
CA ASP A 99 3.06 -6.40 -29.69
C ASP A 99 1.78 -5.83 -30.29
N ILE A 100 1.35 -4.69 -29.77
CA ILE A 100 0.13 -4.02 -30.20
C ILE A 100 0.51 -2.83 -31.10
N SER A 101 -0.12 -2.74 -32.27
CA SER A 101 0.08 -1.64 -33.21
C SER A 101 -1.13 -1.50 -34.14
N PRO A 102 -1.61 -0.27 -34.41
CA PRO A 102 -1.19 0.98 -33.77
C PRO A 102 -1.64 1.06 -32.29
N ILE A 103 -0.98 1.92 -31.52
CA ILE A 103 -1.44 2.35 -30.19
C ILE A 103 -1.78 3.85 -30.22
N VAL A 104 -2.57 4.33 -29.25
CA VAL A 104 -2.96 5.74 -29.14
C VAL A 104 -2.42 6.33 -27.84
N MET A 105 -1.86 7.53 -27.92
CA MET A 105 -1.51 8.39 -26.79
C MET A 105 -2.45 9.59 -26.75
N ASP A 106 -3.25 9.70 -25.69
CA ASP A 106 -4.06 10.89 -25.38
C ASP A 106 -3.36 11.71 -24.30
N VAL A 107 -3.25 13.02 -24.49
CA VAL A 107 -2.55 13.96 -23.59
C VAL A 107 -3.52 15.06 -23.16
N GLU A 108 -3.94 15.04 -21.90
CA GLU A 108 -4.93 15.96 -21.34
C GLU A 108 -4.27 17.06 -20.49
N PHE A 109 -4.57 18.31 -20.80
CA PHE A 109 -4.09 19.47 -20.05
C PHE A 109 -5.05 19.79 -18.88
N GLN A 110 -5.01 18.95 -17.84
CA GLN A 110 -6.05 18.93 -16.81
C GLN A 110 -6.05 20.12 -15.85
N THR A 111 -4.92 20.61 -15.38
CA THR A 111 -4.91 21.83 -14.55
C THR A 111 -3.67 22.64 -14.86
N LYS A 112 -3.53 23.81 -14.21
CA LYS A 112 -2.31 24.61 -14.29
C LYS A 112 -1.05 23.79 -14.00
N ASP A 113 -1.14 22.83 -13.08
CA ASP A 113 0.00 22.08 -12.54
C ASP A 113 -0.14 20.56 -12.68
N ARG A 114 -1.19 20.07 -13.36
CA ARG A 114 -1.45 18.63 -13.56
C ARG A 114 -1.68 18.29 -15.02
N LEU A 115 -0.81 17.46 -15.56
CA LEU A 115 -0.92 16.85 -16.89
C LEU A 115 -1.30 15.37 -16.73
N ARG A 116 -2.12 14.85 -17.65
CA ARG A 116 -2.30 13.40 -17.82
C ARG A 116 -1.87 13.00 -19.23
N PHE A 117 -1.17 11.90 -19.38
CA PHE A 117 -1.04 11.24 -20.68
C PHE A 117 -1.29 9.74 -20.56
N LYS A 118 -2.04 9.19 -21.50
CA LYS A 118 -2.53 7.82 -21.47
C LYS A 118 -2.19 7.13 -22.78
N VAL A 119 -1.47 6.01 -22.72
CA VAL A 119 -1.15 5.15 -23.88
C VAL A 119 -1.92 3.85 -23.79
N TYR A 120 -2.71 3.55 -24.83
CA TYR A 120 -3.64 2.41 -24.84
C TYR A 120 -3.84 1.82 -26.24
N ASP A 121 -4.47 0.66 -26.28
CA ASP A 121 -4.90 -0.01 -27.52
C ASP A 121 -6.26 0.56 -27.97
N PRO A 122 -6.35 1.22 -29.15
CA PRO A 122 -7.61 1.78 -29.63
C PRO A 122 -8.59 0.71 -30.16
N SER A 123 -8.11 -0.51 -30.42
CA SER A 123 -8.87 -1.60 -31.05
C SER A 123 -9.50 -2.56 -30.05
N GLN A 124 -8.91 -2.68 -28.86
CA GLN A 124 -9.38 -3.56 -27.79
C GLN A 124 -9.33 -2.86 -26.43
N GLU A 125 -10.43 -2.91 -25.70
CA GLU A 125 -10.48 -2.41 -24.33
C GLU A 125 -9.56 -3.27 -23.44
N ARG A 126 -8.57 -2.61 -22.83
CA ARG A 126 -7.63 -3.22 -21.89
C ARG A 126 -8.04 -2.85 -20.47
N PHE A 127 -7.59 -3.63 -19.49
CA PHE A 127 -7.87 -3.33 -18.10
C PHE A 127 -7.33 -1.94 -17.71
N GLU A 128 -8.19 -1.13 -17.12
CA GLU A 128 -7.84 0.16 -16.53
C GLU A 128 -8.20 0.11 -15.05
N VAL A 129 -7.36 0.73 -14.22
CA VAL A 129 -7.61 0.78 -12.79
C VAL A 129 -8.91 1.55 -12.53
N PRO A 130 -9.86 1.01 -11.73
CA PRO A 130 -11.16 1.63 -11.48
C PRO A 130 -11.09 2.78 -10.45
N LEU A 131 -10.05 3.62 -10.53
CA LEU A 131 -9.91 4.82 -9.71
C LEU A 131 -10.28 6.04 -10.57
N SER A 132 -11.41 6.68 -10.24
CA SER A 132 -11.84 7.89 -10.93
C SER A 132 -11.05 9.10 -10.44
N ILE A 133 -10.32 9.73 -11.35
CA ILE A 133 -9.65 11.02 -11.15
C ILE A 133 -10.36 12.04 -12.04
N ASP A 134 -11.00 13.03 -11.43
CA ASP A 134 -11.82 14.00 -12.14
C ASP A 134 -10.96 14.84 -13.10
N ALA A 135 -11.32 14.81 -14.39
CA ALA A 135 -10.80 15.73 -15.39
C ALA A 135 -11.67 16.99 -15.43
N PRO A 136 -11.09 18.20 -15.60
CA PRO A 136 -11.85 19.46 -15.60
C PRO A 136 -12.81 19.60 -16.80
N GLY A 137 -12.66 18.78 -17.84
CA GLY A 137 -13.38 18.88 -19.12
C GLY A 137 -12.96 20.06 -20.03
N VAL A 138 -12.10 20.97 -19.57
CA VAL A 138 -11.60 22.14 -20.31
C VAL A 138 -10.08 22.26 -20.15
N ALA A 139 -9.38 22.71 -21.19
CA ALA A 139 -7.92 22.85 -21.15
C ALA A 139 -7.50 23.89 -20.11
N ALA A 140 -6.39 23.65 -19.42
CA ALA A 140 -5.77 24.69 -18.61
C ALA A 140 -5.24 25.83 -19.50
N GLU A 141 -5.92 26.98 -19.49
CA GLU A 141 -5.53 28.16 -20.29
C GLU A 141 -4.11 28.65 -19.96
N ASP A 142 -3.71 28.56 -18.68
CA ASP A 142 -2.42 29.03 -18.17
C ASP A 142 -1.55 27.89 -17.59
N ALA A 143 -1.45 26.75 -18.29
CA ALA A 143 -0.62 25.63 -17.86
C ALA A 143 0.84 26.06 -17.60
N ASN A 144 1.44 25.62 -16.48
CA ASN A 144 2.85 25.86 -16.11
C ASN A 144 3.83 24.98 -16.89
N TYR A 145 3.33 24.20 -17.85
CA TYR A 145 4.08 23.27 -18.68
C TYR A 145 3.73 23.41 -20.15
N ASP A 146 4.68 22.97 -20.98
CA ASP A 146 4.51 22.70 -22.39
C ASP A 146 4.66 21.20 -22.64
N VAL A 147 3.99 20.71 -23.67
CA VAL A 147 4.16 19.35 -24.22
C VAL A 147 4.74 19.48 -25.62
N GLU A 148 5.85 18.81 -25.87
CA GLU A 148 6.52 18.80 -27.17
C GLU A 148 6.54 17.36 -27.72
N PHE A 149 6.21 17.22 -29.00
CA PHE A 149 6.45 15.99 -29.78
C PHE A 149 7.60 16.26 -30.76
N SER A 150 8.58 15.35 -30.86
CA SER A 150 9.59 15.43 -31.93
C SER A 150 8.96 15.26 -33.31
N SER A 151 9.67 15.70 -34.36
CA SER A 151 9.21 15.58 -35.76
C SER A 151 9.03 14.14 -36.26
N ASP A 152 9.55 13.15 -35.53
CA ASP A 152 9.32 11.72 -35.76
C ASP A 152 8.43 11.07 -34.67
N SER A 153 7.80 11.91 -33.84
CA SER A 153 6.87 11.58 -32.72
C SER A 153 7.38 10.54 -31.73
N SER A 154 8.67 10.22 -31.80
CA SER A 154 9.31 9.18 -30.98
C SER A 154 9.82 9.70 -29.65
N HIS A 155 9.76 11.02 -29.43
CA HIS A 155 10.17 11.67 -28.20
C HIS A 155 9.07 12.63 -27.73
N PHE A 156 8.18 12.13 -26.88
CA PHE A 156 7.27 12.96 -26.10
C PHE A 156 8.03 13.60 -24.94
N ARG A 157 7.80 14.90 -24.70
CA ARG A 157 8.48 15.65 -23.65
C ARG A 157 7.50 16.54 -22.91
N VAL A 158 7.58 16.53 -21.58
CA VAL A 158 6.92 17.51 -20.73
C VAL A 158 7.97 18.51 -20.27
N LYS A 159 7.71 19.80 -20.43
CA LYS A 159 8.66 20.87 -20.10
C LYS A 159 8.05 21.86 -19.15
N ARG A 160 8.73 22.14 -18.04
CA ARG A 160 8.38 23.22 -17.12
C ARG A 160 8.66 24.57 -17.78
N LYS A 161 7.64 25.43 -17.92
CA LYS A 161 7.77 26.74 -18.60
C LYS A 161 8.73 27.70 -17.91
N SER A 162 8.69 27.75 -16.58
CA SER A 162 9.43 28.74 -15.79
C SER A 162 10.95 28.56 -15.83
N THR A 163 11.41 27.31 -15.97
CA THR A 163 12.84 26.95 -15.82
C THR A 163 13.40 26.32 -17.08
N GLY A 164 12.54 25.74 -17.93
CA GLY A 164 12.92 24.94 -19.07
C GLY A 164 13.30 23.50 -18.73
N THR A 165 13.12 23.03 -17.48
CA THR A 165 13.35 21.63 -17.09
C THR A 165 12.50 20.69 -17.95
N VAL A 166 13.07 19.59 -18.45
CA VAL A 166 12.40 18.65 -19.36
C VAL A 166 12.34 17.25 -18.75
N LEU A 167 11.18 16.60 -18.89
CA LEU A 167 10.93 15.19 -18.63
C LEU A 167 10.68 14.48 -19.98
N PRO A 168 11.73 13.92 -20.61
CA PRO A 168 11.58 13.22 -21.88
C PRO A 168 11.18 11.76 -21.65
N LEU A 169 10.19 11.29 -22.41
CA LEU A 169 9.83 9.87 -22.50
C LEU A 169 10.52 9.23 -23.70
N VAL A 170 11.10 8.06 -23.46
CA VAL A 170 11.85 7.25 -24.44
C VAL A 170 11.58 5.76 -24.20
N ASP A 171 12.06 4.91 -25.11
CA ASP A 171 12.02 3.44 -25.00
C ASP A 171 10.63 2.86 -24.71
N LEU A 172 9.62 3.32 -25.46
CA LEU A 172 8.25 2.81 -25.37
C LEU A 172 8.13 1.43 -26.03
N PHE A 173 7.79 0.42 -25.23
CA PHE A 173 7.36 -0.90 -25.70
C PHE A 173 5.92 -1.14 -25.25
N PHE A 174 5.08 -1.68 -26.12
CA PHE A 174 3.67 -1.90 -25.82
C PHE A 174 3.22 -3.24 -26.42
N SER A 175 3.17 -4.28 -25.59
CA SER A 175 2.62 -5.59 -25.93
C SER A 175 1.54 -6.00 -24.94
N ASN A 176 0.82 -7.08 -25.23
CA ASN A 176 -0.28 -7.52 -24.37
C ASN A 176 0.13 -7.75 -22.89
N GLN A 177 1.34 -8.27 -22.64
CA GLN A 177 1.84 -8.60 -21.30
C GLN A 177 3.23 -8.02 -20.99
N TYR A 178 3.63 -6.98 -21.73
CA TYR A 178 4.84 -6.22 -21.46
C TYR A 178 4.69 -4.78 -21.96
N LEU A 179 4.53 -3.86 -21.02
CA LEU A 179 4.56 -2.42 -21.28
C LEU A 179 5.82 -1.86 -20.64
N GLN A 180 6.58 -1.06 -21.38
CA GLN A 180 7.75 -0.37 -20.87
C GLN A 180 7.76 1.08 -21.34
N ILE A 181 8.17 1.98 -20.46
CA ILE A 181 8.55 3.34 -20.82
C ILE A 181 9.66 3.84 -19.91
N THR A 182 10.61 4.58 -20.47
CA THR A 182 11.72 5.19 -19.72
C THR A 182 11.57 6.70 -19.73
N THR A 183 11.86 7.34 -18.60
CA THR A 183 12.00 8.79 -18.50
C THR A 183 13.37 9.15 -17.95
N ALA A 184 14.03 10.15 -18.53
CA ALA A 184 15.11 10.82 -17.80
C ALA A 184 14.50 11.71 -16.72
N VAL A 185 15.14 11.81 -15.57
CA VAL A 185 14.76 12.72 -14.49
C VAL A 185 15.83 13.78 -14.31
N PRO A 186 15.47 15.03 -13.99
CA PRO A 186 16.38 16.16 -14.04
C PRO A 186 17.38 16.19 -12.90
N SER A 187 17.20 15.35 -11.87
CA SER A 187 18.11 15.26 -10.74
C SER A 187 18.12 13.84 -10.16
N THR A 188 19.15 13.53 -9.37
CA THR A 188 19.25 12.24 -8.62
C THR A 188 18.40 12.22 -7.35
N SER A 189 17.78 13.34 -6.99
CA SER A 189 16.96 13.47 -5.78
C SER A 189 15.55 12.95 -6.04
N VAL A 190 15.40 11.63 -6.04
CA VAL A 190 14.13 10.92 -6.25
C VAL A 190 13.67 10.25 -4.93
N TYR A 191 12.37 10.30 -4.67
CA TYR A 191 11.70 9.82 -3.46
C TYR A 191 10.37 9.13 -3.83
N GLY A 192 9.92 8.17 -3.03
CA GLY A 192 8.64 7.49 -3.24
C GLY A 192 8.86 6.03 -3.65
N PHE A 193 8.00 5.52 -4.53
CA PHE A 193 7.80 4.10 -4.82
C PHE A 193 7.44 3.28 -3.58
N GLY A 194 6.48 2.38 -3.69
CA GLY A 194 6.05 1.63 -2.53
C GLY A 194 5.26 0.39 -2.87
N GLU A 195 5.11 -0.55 -1.95
CA GLU A 195 5.73 -0.56 -0.62
C GLU A 195 6.97 -1.48 -0.58
N GLN A 196 8.11 -0.95 -0.11
CA GLN A 196 9.37 -1.68 0.07
C GLN A 196 10.12 -1.15 1.31
N GLU A 197 11.03 -1.96 1.88
CA GLU A 197 11.94 -1.48 2.94
C GLU A 197 13.13 -0.74 2.29
N HIS A 198 12.98 0.56 2.03
CA HIS A 198 14.07 1.39 1.52
C HIS A 198 15.10 1.73 2.61
N VAL A 199 16.38 1.69 2.24
CA VAL A 199 17.51 1.97 3.15
C VAL A 199 17.71 3.47 3.41
N SER A 200 17.18 4.33 2.55
CA SER A 200 17.25 5.79 2.65
C SER A 200 16.03 6.40 1.96
N PHE A 201 15.56 7.54 2.47
CA PHE A 201 14.41 8.25 1.88
C PHE A 201 14.70 8.79 0.48
N LYS A 202 15.90 9.37 0.26
CA LYS A 202 16.41 9.63 -1.10
C LYS A 202 16.87 8.30 -1.68
N HIS A 203 16.39 7.93 -2.86
CA HIS A 203 16.83 6.68 -3.49
C HIS A 203 18.30 6.72 -3.92
N ASN A 204 18.91 5.54 -3.89
CA ASN A 204 20.10 5.28 -4.68
C ASN A 204 19.71 5.08 -6.15
N MET A 205 20.35 5.82 -7.05
CA MET A 205 20.13 5.72 -8.50
C MET A 205 21.03 4.68 -9.17
N ASP A 206 21.90 4.00 -8.43
CA ASP A 206 22.88 3.06 -8.99
C ASP A 206 22.29 1.67 -9.30
N PHE A 207 21.60 1.57 -10.43
CA PHE A 207 21.06 0.34 -11.00
C PHE A 207 20.19 -0.46 -10.02
N VAL A 208 19.35 0.25 -9.27
CA VAL A 208 18.42 -0.37 -8.32
C VAL A 208 17.09 -0.67 -9.02
N THR A 209 16.49 -1.82 -8.73
CA THR A 209 15.16 -2.17 -9.24
C THR A 209 14.23 -2.52 -8.09
N TYR A 210 13.05 -1.90 -8.06
CA TYR A 210 12.01 -2.17 -7.07
C TYR A 210 10.84 -2.89 -7.73
N GLY A 211 10.57 -4.13 -7.32
CA GLY A 211 9.36 -4.86 -7.69
C GLY A 211 8.16 -4.38 -6.88
N MET A 212 7.00 -4.29 -7.51
CA MET A 212 5.74 -3.85 -6.92
C MET A 212 4.63 -4.83 -7.29
N PHE A 213 4.13 -5.51 -6.27
CA PHE A 213 3.00 -6.42 -6.30
C PHE A 213 2.65 -6.71 -4.85
N SER A 214 1.40 -6.53 -4.42
CA SER A 214 1.01 -6.69 -3.02
C SER A 214 1.41 -8.09 -2.50
N ARG A 215 2.03 -8.16 -1.33
CA ARG A 215 2.54 -9.42 -0.80
C ARG A 215 2.70 -9.41 0.71
N ASP A 216 2.21 -10.46 1.33
CA ASP A 216 2.53 -10.79 2.72
C ASP A 216 4.02 -11.12 2.82
N GLN A 217 4.80 -10.12 3.23
CA GLN A 217 6.24 -10.23 3.41
C GLN A 217 6.63 -9.29 4.55
N ALA A 218 7.24 -9.84 5.60
CA ALA A 218 7.88 -9.02 6.61
C ALA A 218 8.91 -8.07 5.94
N PRO A 219 9.01 -6.80 6.38
CA PRO A 219 9.85 -5.80 5.71
C PRO A 219 11.28 -6.31 5.53
N THR A 220 11.70 -6.37 4.28
CA THR A 220 12.99 -6.90 3.84
C THR A 220 13.48 -6.04 2.68
N PRO A 221 14.77 -5.65 2.63
CA PRO A 221 15.26 -4.78 1.56
C PRO A 221 15.01 -5.39 0.17
N LEU A 222 14.57 -4.55 -0.77
CA LEU A 222 14.24 -4.90 -2.16
C LEU A 222 13.04 -5.85 -2.36
N ALA A 223 12.43 -6.36 -1.29
CA ALA A 223 11.21 -7.14 -1.41
C ALA A 223 10.01 -6.23 -1.65
N ASN A 224 9.12 -6.63 -2.56
CA ASN A 224 7.75 -6.10 -2.61
C ASN A 224 6.98 -6.51 -1.34
N LEU A 225 6.33 -5.54 -0.70
CA LEU A 225 5.58 -5.70 0.54
C LEU A 225 4.07 -5.53 0.30
N TYR A 226 3.35 -4.95 1.26
CA TYR A 226 1.89 -5.02 1.36
C TYR A 226 1.17 -4.14 0.33
N GLY A 227 1.61 -2.89 0.19
CA GLY A 227 1.04 -1.92 -0.73
C GLY A 227 1.73 -1.81 -2.10
N VAL A 228 1.06 -1.15 -3.04
CA VAL A 228 1.58 -0.82 -4.37
C VAL A 228 1.31 0.67 -4.67
N HIS A 229 2.39 1.46 -4.73
CA HIS A 229 2.40 2.91 -4.91
C HIS A 229 3.40 3.30 -6.02
N PRO A 230 3.00 3.21 -7.29
CA PRO A 230 3.80 3.62 -8.45
C PRO A 230 3.85 5.15 -8.61
N PHE A 231 4.17 5.86 -7.52
CA PHE A 231 4.31 7.32 -7.45
C PHE A 231 5.71 7.69 -6.97
N TYR A 232 6.35 8.64 -7.65
CA TYR A 232 7.58 9.25 -7.16
C TYR A 232 7.49 10.77 -7.19
N MET A 233 8.35 11.40 -6.39
CA MET A 233 8.65 12.82 -6.42
C MET A 233 10.14 13.01 -6.74
N CYS A 234 10.46 13.98 -7.58
CA CYS A 234 11.82 14.40 -7.85
C CYS A 234 11.99 15.89 -7.52
N VAL A 235 13.02 16.21 -6.73
CA VAL A 235 13.45 17.59 -6.48
C VAL A 235 14.49 17.95 -7.54
N GLU A 236 14.16 18.94 -8.35
CA GLU A 236 14.96 19.47 -9.45
C GLU A 236 16.17 20.26 -8.92
N ASP A 237 17.16 20.49 -9.79
CA ASP A 237 18.42 21.16 -9.41
C ASP A 237 18.22 22.62 -8.93
N ASP A 238 17.11 23.25 -9.31
CA ASP A 238 16.73 24.59 -8.89
C ASP A 238 15.77 24.62 -7.70
N SER A 239 15.58 23.47 -7.04
CA SER A 239 14.67 23.26 -5.90
C SER A 239 13.18 23.30 -6.22
N ASN A 240 12.78 23.44 -7.49
CA ASN A 240 11.42 23.03 -7.86
C ASN A 240 11.27 21.52 -7.68
N ALA A 241 10.04 21.04 -7.60
CA ALA A 241 9.74 19.62 -7.51
C ALA A 241 8.63 19.25 -8.49
N HIS A 242 8.65 18.01 -8.95
CA HIS A 242 7.51 17.39 -9.63
C HIS A 242 7.26 16.00 -9.06
N GLY A 243 6.04 15.50 -9.25
CA GLY A 243 5.66 14.12 -8.98
C GLY A 243 5.09 13.46 -10.21
N VAL A 244 5.23 12.14 -10.30
CA VAL A 244 4.65 11.34 -11.38
C VAL A 244 4.02 10.09 -10.80
N LEU A 245 2.77 9.85 -11.18
CA LEU A 245 2.01 8.63 -10.90
C LEU A 245 1.88 7.83 -12.20
N LEU A 246 2.15 6.53 -12.16
CA LEU A 246 1.65 5.55 -13.14
C LEU A 246 0.43 4.83 -12.54
N LEU A 247 -0.78 5.13 -13.00
CA LEU A 247 -2.00 4.49 -12.52
C LEU A 247 -2.17 3.11 -13.17
N ASN A 248 -1.44 2.12 -12.65
CA ASN A 248 -1.46 0.73 -13.10
C ASN A 248 -1.31 -0.21 -11.88
N SER A 249 -2.17 -1.23 -11.79
CA SER A 249 -2.23 -2.18 -10.65
C SER A 249 -1.64 -3.55 -10.94
N ASN A 250 -1.23 -3.83 -12.18
CA ASN A 250 -0.57 -5.08 -12.53
C ASN A 250 0.78 -5.18 -11.81
N ALA A 251 1.31 -6.41 -11.71
CA ALA A 251 2.66 -6.59 -11.21
C ALA A 251 3.64 -5.82 -12.10
N GLN A 252 4.54 -5.08 -11.48
CA GLN A 252 5.42 -4.17 -12.20
C GLN A 252 6.74 -4.01 -11.44
N ASP A 253 7.74 -3.44 -12.10
CA ASP A 253 8.95 -2.98 -11.45
C ASP A 253 9.45 -1.68 -12.06
N ILE A 254 10.29 -0.98 -11.31
CA ILE A 254 10.93 0.24 -11.75
C ILE A 254 12.43 0.13 -11.53
N SER A 255 13.20 0.39 -12.58
CA SER A 255 14.67 0.47 -12.52
C SER A 255 15.14 1.93 -12.48
N LEU A 256 16.05 2.24 -11.56
CA LEU A 256 16.69 3.54 -11.38
C LEU A 256 18.13 3.46 -11.91
N SER A 257 18.57 4.47 -12.68
CA SER A 257 19.90 4.49 -13.32
C SER A 257 20.74 5.72 -12.95
N PRO A 258 22.09 5.63 -12.89
CA PRO A 258 22.97 6.74 -12.50
C PRO A 258 22.94 7.95 -13.43
N ASN A 259 22.75 7.71 -14.73
CA ASN A 259 22.37 8.77 -15.66
C ASN A 259 20.87 8.97 -15.43
N PRO A 260 20.49 9.95 -14.60
CA PRO A 260 19.27 9.89 -13.79
C PRO A 260 18.07 9.58 -14.67
N SER A 261 17.61 8.33 -14.59
CA SER A 261 16.48 7.84 -15.38
C SER A 261 15.73 6.75 -14.62
N LEU A 262 14.46 6.62 -14.98
CA LEU A 262 13.51 5.67 -14.42
C LEU A 262 12.89 4.87 -15.57
N THR A 263 12.98 3.55 -15.50
CA THR A 263 12.33 2.65 -16.47
C THR A 263 11.20 1.90 -15.76
N PHE A 264 9.97 2.14 -16.20
CA PHE A 264 8.77 1.44 -15.73
C PHE A 264 8.53 0.22 -16.60
N ARG A 265 8.31 -0.95 -15.98
CA ARG A 265 7.88 -2.18 -16.69
C ARG A 265 6.68 -2.79 -15.99
N THR A 266 5.57 -2.94 -16.69
CA THR A 266 4.35 -3.57 -16.17
C THR A 266 3.88 -4.68 -17.09
N ILE A 267 3.28 -5.74 -16.50
CA ILE A 267 2.87 -6.94 -17.23
C ILE A 267 1.46 -6.85 -17.83
N GLY A 268 0.82 -5.69 -17.80
CA GLY A 268 -0.56 -5.58 -18.26
C GLY A 268 -1.14 -4.18 -18.13
N GLY A 269 -2.45 -4.10 -18.37
CA GLY A 269 -3.20 -2.86 -18.31
C GLY A 269 -2.81 -1.88 -19.42
N ILE A 270 -2.72 -0.60 -19.07
CA ILE A 270 -2.32 0.51 -19.94
C ILE A 270 -1.24 1.36 -19.24
N LEU A 271 -0.65 2.32 -19.98
CA LEU A 271 0.23 3.32 -19.39
C LEU A 271 -0.57 4.61 -19.17
N ASP A 272 -1.13 4.79 -17.98
CA ASP A 272 -1.89 6.00 -17.59
C ASP A 272 -1.08 6.84 -16.59
N PHE A 273 -0.45 7.90 -17.08
CA PHE A 273 0.46 8.73 -16.28
C PHE A 273 -0.16 10.08 -15.92
N TYR A 274 0.10 10.50 -14.68
CA TYR A 274 -0.20 11.86 -14.20
C TYR A 274 1.09 12.52 -13.74
N VAL A 275 1.30 13.77 -14.16
CA VAL A 275 2.47 14.59 -13.81
C VAL A 275 1.99 15.81 -13.02
N PHE A 276 2.59 16.02 -11.85
CA PHE A 276 2.25 17.09 -10.89
C PHE A 276 3.46 18.01 -10.74
N LEU A 277 3.31 19.31 -10.98
CA LEU A 277 4.44 20.21 -11.20
C LEU A 277 4.90 21.01 -9.99
N GLY A 278 4.25 20.92 -8.83
CA GLY A 278 4.66 21.71 -7.67
C GLY A 278 4.35 23.22 -7.84
N PRO A 279 5.19 24.15 -7.35
CA PRO A 279 6.64 24.07 -7.47
C PRO A 279 7.37 23.47 -6.27
N THR A 280 6.78 23.45 -5.07
CA THR A 280 7.44 22.88 -3.88
C THR A 280 7.10 21.39 -3.70
N PRO A 281 7.92 20.60 -2.98
CA PRO A 281 7.57 19.23 -2.60
C PRO A 281 6.18 19.10 -1.98
N GLU A 282 5.80 20.03 -1.11
CA GLU A 282 4.49 20.02 -0.47
C GLU A 282 3.37 20.29 -1.50
N ASN A 283 3.56 21.22 -2.45
CA ASN A 283 2.57 21.45 -3.50
C ASN A 283 2.38 20.23 -4.42
N VAL A 284 3.44 19.49 -4.70
CA VAL A 284 3.34 18.22 -5.46
C VAL A 284 2.40 17.25 -4.73
N ILE A 285 2.54 17.09 -3.41
CA ILE A 285 1.67 16.20 -2.63
C ILE A 285 0.24 16.74 -2.52
N GLN A 286 0.06 18.06 -2.41
CA GLN A 286 -1.27 18.66 -2.42
C GLN A 286 -2.02 18.41 -3.73
N GLN A 287 -1.33 18.51 -4.87
CA GLN A 287 -1.88 18.25 -6.22
C GLN A 287 -2.14 16.75 -6.43
N TYR A 288 -1.22 15.90 -5.98
CA TYR A 288 -1.36 14.44 -6.03
C TYR A 288 -2.59 13.99 -5.24
N THR A 289 -2.70 14.39 -3.97
CA THR A 289 -3.85 14.02 -3.11
C THR A 289 -5.15 14.69 -3.53
N GLU A 290 -5.12 15.83 -4.22
CA GLU A 290 -6.31 16.39 -4.86
C GLU A 290 -6.83 15.45 -5.96
N ALA A 291 -5.93 14.87 -6.76
CA ALA A 291 -6.30 13.95 -7.84
C ALA A 291 -6.79 12.58 -7.32
N ILE A 292 -6.05 11.97 -6.39
CA ILE A 292 -6.34 10.59 -5.92
C ILE A 292 -7.34 10.54 -4.76
N GLY A 293 -7.73 11.70 -4.23
CA GLY A 293 -8.58 11.84 -3.05
C GLY A 293 -7.77 12.16 -1.80
N ARG A 294 -8.17 13.24 -1.10
CA ARG A 294 -7.49 13.68 0.11
C ARG A 294 -7.68 12.68 1.26
N PRO A 295 -6.70 12.58 2.18
CA PRO A 295 -6.78 11.69 3.33
C PRO A 295 -8.04 11.91 4.16
N HIS A 296 -8.59 10.84 4.74
CA HIS A 296 -9.69 11.00 5.70
C HIS A 296 -9.24 11.75 6.95
N MET A 297 -10.15 12.49 7.57
CA MET A 297 -9.92 13.09 8.87
C MET A 297 -10.06 12.02 9.97
N PRO A 298 -9.00 11.67 10.72
CA PRO A 298 -9.09 10.69 11.78
C PRO A 298 -10.01 11.16 12.91
N ALA A 299 -10.55 10.21 13.67
CA ALA A 299 -11.20 10.52 14.94
C ALA A 299 -10.14 10.99 15.96
N TYR A 300 -10.43 12.03 16.77
CA TYR A 300 -9.42 12.58 17.69
C TYR A 300 -8.82 11.53 18.65
N TRP A 301 -9.64 10.57 19.08
CA TRP A 301 -9.20 9.50 19.97
C TRP A 301 -8.15 8.58 19.33
N SER A 302 -8.17 8.41 18.00
CA SER A 302 -7.23 7.53 17.31
C SER A 302 -5.82 8.08 17.27
N LEU A 303 -5.64 9.37 17.56
CA LEU A 303 -4.32 9.97 17.77
C LEU A 303 -3.72 9.63 19.14
N GLY A 304 -4.49 8.97 20.01
CA GLY A 304 -4.00 8.39 21.26
C GLY A 304 -2.90 7.34 21.05
N PHE A 305 -2.42 6.79 22.17
CA PHE A 305 -1.49 5.67 22.15
C PHE A 305 -2.24 4.35 22.26
N HIS A 306 -1.87 3.38 21.44
CA HIS A 306 -2.56 2.10 21.29
C HIS A 306 -1.70 0.95 21.82
N LEU A 307 -2.34 0.01 22.49
CA LEU A 307 -1.75 -1.25 22.93
C LEU A 307 -2.39 -2.41 22.19
N SER A 308 -1.54 -3.27 21.62
CA SER A 308 -1.89 -4.45 20.85
C SER A 308 -0.86 -5.56 21.06
N ARG A 309 -1.22 -6.79 20.71
CA ARG A 309 -0.35 -7.97 20.64
C ARG A 309 -1.09 -9.11 19.97
N TRP A 310 -0.37 -9.88 19.17
CA TRP A 310 -0.79 -11.20 18.74
C TRP A 310 -0.57 -12.21 19.89
N GLY A 311 -1.64 -12.85 20.37
CA GLY A 311 -1.55 -13.89 21.39
C GLY A 311 -1.54 -13.34 22.82
N TYR A 312 -2.58 -12.60 23.20
CA TYR A 312 -2.87 -12.34 24.62
C TYR A 312 -3.34 -13.60 25.36
N ALA A 313 -3.86 -14.58 24.62
CA ALA A 313 -4.31 -15.91 25.05
C ALA A 313 -5.58 -15.94 25.92
N SER A 314 -5.93 -14.87 26.65
CA SER A 314 -7.18 -14.80 27.41
C SER A 314 -7.56 -13.37 27.82
N LEU A 315 -8.85 -13.16 28.11
CA LEU A 315 -9.37 -11.89 28.60
C LEU A 315 -8.76 -11.48 29.95
N ASP A 316 -8.36 -12.43 30.80
CA ASP A 316 -7.71 -12.15 32.09
C ASP A 316 -6.33 -11.49 31.93
N VAL A 317 -5.63 -11.80 30.83
CA VAL A 317 -4.36 -11.12 30.49
C VAL A 317 -4.66 -9.74 29.95
N VAL A 318 -5.63 -9.62 29.05
CA VAL A 318 -6.08 -8.34 28.48
C VAL A 318 -6.48 -7.32 29.56
N LYS A 319 -7.26 -7.75 30.56
CA LYS A 319 -7.72 -6.90 31.68
C LYS A 319 -6.58 -6.35 32.55
N LYS A 320 -5.38 -6.92 32.49
CA LYS A 320 -4.21 -6.47 33.27
C LYS A 320 -3.37 -5.45 32.52
N THR A 321 -3.58 -5.29 31.21
CA THR A 321 -2.71 -4.52 30.31
C THR A 321 -3.42 -3.36 29.61
N ASP A 322 -4.71 -3.12 29.88
CA ASP A 322 -5.50 -2.00 29.34
C ASP A 322 -5.45 -1.93 27.79
N VAL A 323 -5.61 -3.09 27.15
CA VAL A 323 -5.52 -3.28 25.68
C VAL A 323 -6.64 -2.55 24.94
N GLN A 324 -6.30 -2.00 23.77
CA GLN A 324 -7.25 -1.34 22.87
C GLN A 324 -7.46 -2.09 21.54
N HIS A 325 -6.51 -2.94 21.13
CA HIS A 325 -6.62 -3.75 19.91
C HIS A 325 -6.71 -5.23 20.24
N PHE A 326 -7.72 -5.90 19.71
CA PHE A 326 -7.91 -7.34 19.82
C PHE A 326 -7.46 -8.01 18.52
N ASP A 327 -6.39 -8.79 18.60
CA ASP A 327 -5.86 -9.64 17.53
C ASP A 327 -6.66 -10.96 17.44
N ILE A 328 -6.37 -11.81 16.47
CA ILE A 328 -7.15 -13.01 16.09
C ILE A 328 -7.40 -14.00 17.23
N ASP A 329 -6.67 -13.91 18.35
CA ASP A 329 -6.88 -14.77 19.51
C ASP A 329 -8.18 -14.46 20.27
N TYR A 330 -8.83 -13.31 20.03
CA TYR A 330 -10.19 -13.10 20.55
C TYR A 330 -11.23 -13.97 19.83
N MET A 331 -10.98 -14.38 18.57
CA MET A 331 -11.90 -15.12 17.72
C MET A 331 -11.99 -16.60 18.15
N ASP A 332 -13.15 -17.23 17.95
CA ASP A 332 -13.24 -18.68 18.11
C ASP A 332 -12.47 -19.37 16.98
N ARG A 333 -11.36 -20.03 17.32
CA ARG A 333 -10.47 -20.70 16.36
C ARG A 333 -10.08 -19.83 15.16
N ARG A 334 -9.91 -18.51 15.36
CA ARG A 334 -9.56 -17.55 14.28
C ARG A 334 -10.63 -17.47 13.17
N LEU A 335 -11.89 -17.77 13.50
CA LEU A 335 -13.01 -17.57 12.60
C LEU A 335 -13.51 -16.13 12.72
N ASP A 336 -13.45 -15.39 11.62
CA ASP A 336 -13.98 -14.04 11.52
C ASP A 336 -15.44 -13.95 12.00
N PHE A 337 -15.82 -12.81 12.60
CA PHE A 337 -17.15 -12.57 13.16
C PHE A 337 -17.56 -13.53 14.30
N THR A 338 -16.60 -14.14 14.98
CA THR A 338 -16.83 -14.93 16.20
C THR A 338 -15.98 -14.40 17.36
N TYR A 339 -16.24 -14.88 18.58
CA TYR A 339 -15.29 -14.73 19.68
C TYR A 339 -15.26 -15.97 20.56
N ASP A 340 -14.08 -16.30 21.11
CA ASP A 340 -13.84 -17.47 21.95
C ASP A 340 -14.63 -17.36 23.27
N LYS A 341 -15.66 -18.18 23.40
CA LYS A 341 -16.56 -18.20 24.58
C LYS A 341 -15.91 -18.78 25.83
N THR A 342 -14.70 -19.35 25.73
CA THR A 342 -13.95 -19.95 26.82
C THR A 342 -12.86 -19.00 27.32
N ASN A 343 -11.87 -18.68 26.49
CA ASN A 343 -10.74 -17.84 26.91
C ASN A 343 -11.08 -16.35 26.95
N TYR A 344 -12.12 -15.95 26.19
CA TYR A 344 -12.63 -14.58 26.10
C TYR A 344 -14.07 -14.46 26.64
N ALA A 345 -14.45 -15.34 27.56
CA ALA A 345 -15.71 -15.25 28.29
C ALA A 345 -15.85 -13.88 29.00
N GLY A 346 -16.90 -13.13 28.67
CA GLY A 346 -17.12 -11.78 29.21
C GLY A 346 -16.53 -10.63 28.40
N LEU A 347 -16.01 -10.90 27.19
CA LEU A 347 -15.45 -9.86 26.30
C LEU A 347 -16.46 -8.75 25.94
N PRO A 348 -17.75 -9.03 25.62
CA PRO A 348 -18.73 -7.98 25.35
C PRO A 348 -18.90 -7.00 26.53
N GLU A 349 -18.92 -7.52 27.76
CA GLU A 349 -19.04 -6.74 28.99
C GLU A 349 -17.78 -5.89 29.21
N TYR A 350 -16.60 -6.47 28.97
CA TYR A 350 -15.34 -5.76 29.11
C TYR A 350 -15.19 -4.60 28.10
N ILE A 351 -15.63 -4.78 26.85
CA ILE A 351 -15.65 -3.69 25.85
C ILE A 351 -16.54 -2.54 26.34
N LYS A 352 -17.69 -2.84 26.94
CA LYS A 352 -18.57 -1.82 27.54
C LYS A 352 -17.91 -1.12 28.72
N GLU A 353 -17.15 -1.84 29.54
CA GLU A 353 -16.36 -1.25 30.64
C GLU A 353 -15.30 -0.28 30.11
N LEU A 354 -14.52 -0.68 29.10
CA LEU A 354 -13.52 0.18 28.44
C LEU A 354 -14.16 1.47 27.91
N LYS A 355 -15.29 1.34 27.22
CA LYS A 355 -16.03 2.48 26.65
C LYS A 355 -16.55 3.41 27.73
N THR A 356 -17.04 2.87 28.85
CA THR A 356 -17.48 3.66 30.02
C THR A 356 -16.31 4.42 30.67
N ALA A 357 -15.11 3.84 30.63
CA ALA A 357 -13.88 4.49 31.08
C ALA A 357 -13.31 5.52 30.08
N GLY A 358 -13.95 5.70 28.92
CA GLY A 358 -13.49 6.61 27.86
C GLY A 358 -12.37 6.04 26.99
N MET A 359 -12.17 4.72 27.02
CA MET A 359 -11.26 4.00 26.13
C MET A 359 -12.02 3.49 24.89
N HIS A 360 -11.26 3.13 23.87
CA HIS A 360 -11.78 2.63 22.60
C HIS A 360 -11.24 1.24 22.30
N SER A 361 -12.06 0.42 21.64
CA SER A 361 -11.69 -0.93 21.23
C SER A 361 -11.68 -1.07 19.72
N VAL A 362 -10.61 -1.65 19.18
CA VAL A 362 -10.43 -1.99 17.77
C VAL A 362 -10.33 -3.51 17.66
N ILE A 363 -11.04 -4.11 16.71
CA ILE A 363 -10.96 -5.54 16.42
C ILE A 363 -10.27 -5.76 15.09
N ILE A 364 -9.45 -6.82 14.98
CA ILE A 364 -8.93 -7.29 13.70
C ILE A 364 -10.01 -8.08 12.95
N LEU A 365 -10.03 -8.01 11.62
CA LEU A 365 -10.77 -8.91 10.73
C LEU A 365 -9.89 -9.28 9.54
N ASP A 366 -9.92 -10.55 9.16
CA ASP A 366 -9.14 -11.09 8.05
C ASP A 366 -10.02 -11.20 6.78
N PRO A 367 -9.43 -11.31 5.58
CA PRO A 367 -10.17 -11.29 4.33
C PRO A 367 -10.46 -12.71 3.81
N PHE A 368 -10.30 -13.74 4.63
CA PHE A 368 -10.55 -15.13 4.24
C PHE A 368 -11.52 -15.77 5.22
N ILE A 369 -12.38 -16.65 4.69
CA ILE A 369 -13.45 -17.29 5.45
C ILE A 369 -13.23 -18.80 5.41
N SER A 370 -13.21 -19.44 6.58
CA SER A 370 -13.13 -20.91 6.64
C SER A 370 -14.32 -21.54 5.90
N LYS A 371 -14.02 -22.50 5.02
CA LYS A 371 -15.04 -23.21 4.23
C LYS A 371 -15.42 -24.58 4.78
N ASP A 372 -14.70 -25.06 5.80
CA ASP A 372 -14.77 -26.44 6.30
C ASP A 372 -15.60 -26.57 7.58
N GLU A 373 -16.29 -25.50 7.98
CA GLU A 373 -17.22 -25.53 9.10
C GLU A 373 -18.51 -26.28 8.73
N GLU A 374 -19.18 -26.86 9.73
CA GLU A 374 -20.41 -27.62 9.50
C GLU A 374 -21.50 -26.71 8.90
N PRO A 375 -22.25 -27.16 7.88
CA PRO A 375 -23.27 -26.34 7.23
C PRO A 375 -24.28 -25.76 8.22
N GLY A 376 -24.53 -24.45 8.13
CA GLY A 376 -25.46 -23.74 9.02
C GLY A 376 -24.88 -23.37 10.39
N THR A 377 -23.59 -23.62 10.64
CA THR A 377 -22.92 -23.24 11.90
C THR A 377 -22.02 -22.00 11.77
N TYR A 378 -21.67 -21.60 10.54
CA TYR A 378 -20.75 -20.50 10.30
C TYR A 378 -21.32 -19.50 9.31
N ARG A 379 -22.07 -18.54 9.88
CA ARG A 379 -22.84 -17.52 9.17
C ARG A 379 -22.08 -16.78 8.05
N PRO A 380 -20.81 -16.33 8.25
CA PRO A 380 -20.06 -15.66 7.19
C PRO A 380 -19.92 -16.51 5.91
N TYR A 381 -19.61 -17.79 6.08
CA TYR A 381 -19.47 -18.72 4.95
C TYR A 381 -20.83 -19.06 4.32
N ASP A 382 -21.83 -19.42 5.15
CA ASP A 382 -23.15 -19.81 4.65
C ASP A 382 -23.80 -18.67 3.83
N LEU A 383 -23.72 -17.43 4.33
CA LEU A 383 -24.25 -16.26 3.62
C LEU A 383 -23.44 -15.94 2.36
N GLY A 384 -22.11 -16.01 2.44
CA GLY A 384 -21.26 -15.72 1.29
C GLY A 384 -21.48 -16.72 0.15
N GLN A 385 -21.74 -17.98 0.49
CA GLN A 385 -22.11 -19.02 -0.47
C GLN A 385 -23.48 -18.77 -1.09
N GLU A 386 -24.46 -18.33 -0.30
CA GLU A 386 -25.79 -17.94 -0.79
C GLU A 386 -25.73 -16.74 -1.75
N MET A 387 -24.93 -15.73 -1.42
CA MET A 387 -24.83 -14.48 -2.18
C MET A 387 -23.88 -14.57 -3.39
N GLY A 388 -22.99 -15.56 -3.41
CA GLY A 388 -22.00 -15.77 -4.47
C GLY A 388 -20.90 -14.69 -4.45
N VAL A 389 -20.27 -14.49 -3.29
CA VAL A 389 -19.32 -13.38 -3.06
C VAL A 389 -17.85 -13.75 -3.23
N TRP A 390 -17.55 -15.02 -3.52
CA TRP A 390 -16.17 -15.51 -3.55
C TRP A 390 -15.45 -15.17 -4.86
N ILE A 391 -14.14 -14.92 -4.79
CA ILE A 391 -13.24 -15.08 -5.93
C ILE A 391 -13.33 -16.52 -6.41
N THR A 392 -13.41 -16.73 -7.71
CA THR A 392 -13.52 -18.07 -8.31
C THR A 392 -12.26 -18.46 -9.05
N ASN A 393 -12.12 -19.75 -9.35
CA ASN A 393 -11.19 -20.28 -10.32
C ASN A 393 -11.43 -19.64 -11.72
N SER A 394 -10.56 -19.98 -12.67
CA SER A 394 -10.63 -19.50 -14.04
C SER A 394 -11.92 -19.88 -14.78
N ASP A 395 -12.69 -20.85 -14.28
CA ASP A 395 -14.02 -21.24 -14.77
C ASP A 395 -15.13 -20.21 -14.47
N GLY A 396 -14.86 -19.23 -13.59
CA GLY A 396 -15.82 -18.19 -13.22
C GLY A 396 -16.95 -18.65 -12.30
N VAL A 397 -16.90 -19.89 -11.78
CA VAL A 397 -18.01 -20.49 -11.03
C VAL A 397 -17.54 -21.14 -9.73
N THR A 398 -16.44 -21.89 -9.76
CA THR A 398 -15.96 -22.64 -8.60
C THR A 398 -15.14 -21.72 -7.69
N PRO A 399 -15.47 -21.58 -6.39
CA PRO A 399 -14.68 -20.73 -5.49
C PRO A 399 -13.20 -21.11 -5.46
N ALA A 400 -12.33 -20.11 -5.47
CA ALA A 400 -10.89 -20.30 -5.28
C ALA A 400 -10.62 -20.70 -3.82
N VAL A 401 -9.96 -21.85 -3.62
CA VAL A 401 -9.73 -22.44 -2.29
C VAL A 401 -8.26 -22.35 -1.92
N GLY A 402 -7.94 -21.48 -0.97
CA GLY A 402 -6.61 -21.35 -0.39
C GLY A 402 -6.52 -21.93 1.02
N LYS A 403 -5.49 -21.53 1.75
CA LYS A 403 -5.28 -21.90 3.16
C LYS A 403 -4.68 -20.72 3.90
N SER A 404 -5.21 -20.41 5.08
CA SER A 404 -4.75 -19.29 5.89
C SER A 404 -4.84 -19.63 7.39
N LEU A 405 -4.99 -18.61 8.23
CA LEU A 405 -4.99 -18.71 9.70
C LEU A 405 -6.08 -19.59 10.33
N PRO A 406 -7.34 -19.64 9.82
CA PRO A 406 -8.39 -20.49 10.38
C PRO A 406 -8.14 -21.98 10.12
N PRO A 407 -8.75 -22.89 10.90
CA PRO A 407 -8.70 -24.33 10.63
C PRO A 407 -9.27 -24.69 9.26
N GLY A 408 -8.65 -25.68 8.62
CA GLY A 408 -9.08 -26.18 7.33
C GLY A 408 -8.61 -25.31 6.17
N TYR A 409 -9.44 -25.24 5.14
CA TYR A 409 -9.25 -24.42 3.95
C TYR A 409 -10.12 -23.16 4.00
N SER A 410 -9.75 -22.17 3.17
CA SER A 410 -10.42 -20.88 3.16
C SER A 410 -10.82 -20.45 1.75
N VAL A 411 -11.89 -19.67 1.68
CA VAL A 411 -12.33 -18.93 0.48
C VAL A 411 -12.12 -17.44 0.68
N PHE A 412 -12.01 -16.70 -0.41
CA PHE A 412 -11.66 -15.28 -0.42
C PHE A 412 -12.82 -14.48 -1.00
N PRO A 413 -13.43 -13.52 -0.28
CA PRO A 413 -14.42 -12.63 -0.82
C PRO A 413 -13.81 -11.72 -1.90
N ASP A 414 -14.58 -11.47 -2.94
CA ASP A 414 -14.25 -10.52 -3.99
C ASP A 414 -14.83 -9.14 -3.65
N TYR A 415 -14.05 -8.29 -2.98
CA TYR A 415 -14.49 -6.94 -2.59
C TYR A 415 -14.71 -5.98 -3.77
N THR A 416 -14.36 -6.38 -5.00
CA THR A 416 -14.71 -5.62 -6.21
C THR A 416 -16.16 -5.84 -6.65
N ASN A 417 -16.82 -6.88 -6.13
CA ASN A 417 -18.23 -7.17 -6.36
C ASN A 417 -19.14 -6.39 -5.39
N PRO A 418 -20.12 -5.62 -5.88
CA PRO A 418 -21.08 -4.91 -5.02
C PRO A 418 -21.83 -5.81 -4.03
N ARG A 419 -22.09 -7.08 -4.37
CA ARG A 419 -22.73 -8.03 -3.44
C ARG A 419 -21.85 -8.38 -2.24
N THR A 420 -20.54 -8.41 -2.43
CA THR A 420 -19.58 -8.63 -1.34
C THR A 420 -19.59 -7.45 -0.38
N VAL A 421 -19.79 -6.22 -0.88
CA VAL A 421 -19.95 -5.03 -0.04
C VAL A 421 -21.19 -5.15 0.84
N GLU A 422 -22.31 -5.62 0.29
CA GLU A 422 -23.55 -5.88 1.06
C GLU A 422 -23.33 -6.97 2.11
N TRP A 423 -22.74 -8.10 1.73
CA TRP A 423 -22.39 -9.21 2.62
C TRP A 423 -21.50 -8.77 3.78
N TRP A 424 -20.41 -8.05 3.48
CA TRP A 424 -19.46 -7.53 4.46
C TRP A 424 -20.13 -6.53 5.41
N THR A 425 -20.92 -5.61 4.85
CA THR A 425 -21.65 -4.61 5.63
C THR A 425 -22.59 -5.28 6.62
N GLN A 426 -23.36 -6.29 6.16
CA GLN A 426 -24.27 -7.03 7.01
C GLN A 426 -23.54 -7.72 8.17
N LEU A 427 -22.46 -8.46 7.89
CA LEU A 427 -21.71 -9.18 8.92
C LEU A 427 -21.05 -8.24 9.94
N CYS A 428 -20.47 -7.13 9.50
CA CYS A 428 -19.88 -6.13 10.39
C CYS A 428 -20.94 -5.52 11.32
N LEU A 429 -22.14 -5.20 10.81
CA LEU A 429 -23.24 -4.66 11.62
C LEU A 429 -23.82 -5.69 12.59
N GLU A 430 -24.01 -6.94 12.15
CA GLU A 430 -24.44 -8.03 13.03
C GLU A 430 -23.41 -8.27 14.15
N PHE A 431 -22.12 -8.25 13.82
CA PHE A 431 -21.06 -8.45 14.81
C PHE A 431 -20.88 -7.25 15.76
N LYS A 432 -21.23 -6.04 15.31
CA LYS A 432 -21.29 -4.85 16.17
C LYS A 432 -22.29 -5.01 17.32
N ASP A 433 -23.39 -5.73 17.10
CA ASP A 433 -24.37 -6.05 18.15
C ASP A 433 -23.83 -7.08 19.16
N VAL A 434 -22.82 -7.87 18.77
CA VAL A 434 -22.14 -8.84 19.63
C VAL A 434 -21.00 -8.16 20.41
N LEU A 435 -20.10 -7.46 19.71
CA LEU A 435 -18.98 -6.71 20.26
C LEU A 435 -19.11 -5.24 19.86
N ASP A 436 -19.31 -4.35 20.83
CA ASP A 436 -19.53 -2.92 20.61
C ASP A 436 -18.23 -2.16 20.25
N TYR A 437 -17.51 -2.59 19.20
CA TYR A 437 -16.20 -2.07 18.78
C TYR A 437 -16.23 -0.63 18.22
N ASP A 438 -15.17 0.16 18.36
CA ASP A 438 -15.09 1.55 17.86
C ASP A 438 -14.32 1.68 16.54
N GLY A 439 -13.59 0.65 16.12
CA GLY A 439 -12.83 0.62 14.87
C GLY A 439 -12.52 -0.79 14.40
N ILE A 440 -12.12 -0.93 13.14
CA ILE A 440 -11.74 -2.20 12.52
C ILE A 440 -10.31 -2.09 11.99
N TRP A 441 -9.52 -3.13 12.23
CA TRP A 441 -8.22 -3.35 11.63
C TRP A 441 -8.38 -4.49 10.61
N ILE A 442 -8.25 -4.19 9.32
CA ILE A 442 -8.26 -5.20 8.25
C ILE A 442 -6.81 -5.60 7.92
N ASP A 443 -6.51 -6.87 8.13
CA ASP A 443 -5.17 -7.44 7.93
C ASP A 443 -5.18 -8.53 6.88
N MET A 444 -4.02 -9.08 6.53
CA MET A 444 -3.86 -10.22 5.62
C MET A 444 -4.43 -10.01 4.22
N ASN A 445 -4.65 -8.74 3.82
CA ASN A 445 -5.49 -8.33 2.70
C ASN A 445 -4.73 -7.93 1.44
N GLU A 446 -3.59 -8.55 1.18
CA GLU A 446 -2.90 -8.43 -0.09
C GLU A 446 -3.61 -9.06 -1.30
N PRO A 447 -4.31 -10.23 -1.25
CA PRO A 447 -4.64 -11.14 -0.14
C PRO A 447 -3.55 -12.17 0.17
N SER A 448 -3.30 -12.40 1.45
CA SER A 448 -2.35 -13.42 1.92
C SER A 448 -2.95 -14.82 1.88
N ASN A 449 -2.15 -15.78 1.43
CA ASN A 449 -2.50 -17.19 1.34
C ASN A 449 -1.24 -18.03 1.61
N ASP A 450 -1.34 -19.06 2.44
CA ASP A 450 -0.20 -19.93 2.79
C ASP A 450 0.20 -20.86 1.62
N LEU A 451 -0.64 -20.96 0.60
CA LEU A 451 -0.36 -21.72 -0.62
C LEU A 451 0.28 -20.83 -1.71
N THR A 452 0.93 -21.48 -2.67
CA THR A 452 1.24 -20.88 -3.97
C THR A 452 0.04 -21.14 -4.89
N GLY A 453 -0.82 -20.13 -5.08
CA GLY A 453 -2.09 -20.28 -5.78
C GLY A 453 -3.17 -20.92 -4.91
N GLN A 454 -4.13 -21.58 -5.54
CA GLN A 454 -5.20 -22.32 -4.86
C GLN A 454 -5.11 -23.82 -5.08
N LEU A 455 -6.01 -24.60 -4.48
CA LEU A 455 -6.18 -26.01 -4.80
C LEU A 455 -6.88 -26.22 -6.16
N PRO A 456 -6.43 -27.18 -6.99
CA PRO A 456 -5.29 -28.09 -6.81
C PRO A 456 -3.93 -27.50 -7.20
N GLY A 457 -3.91 -26.30 -7.75
CA GLY A 457 -2.74 -25.54 -8.21
C GLY A 457 -3.19 -24.53 -9.26
N CYS A 458 -2.24 -23.77 -9.81
CA CYS A 458 -2.51 -22.90 -10.96
C CYS A 458 -2.31 -23.67 -12.27
N ALA A 459 -3.13 -23.36 -13.27
CA ALA A 459 -2.94 -23.90 -14.62
C ALA A 459 -1.66 -23.32 -15.25
N ASP A 460 -0.99 -24.10 -16.09
CA ASP A 460 0.16 -23.60 -16.84
C ASP A 460 -0.31 -22.81 -18.06
N ASN A 461 -0.27 -21.49 -17.97
CA ASN A 461 -0.68 -20.55 -19.01
C ASN A 461 0.02 -19.20 -18.83
N ASP A 462 -0.06 -18.35 -19.85
CA ASP A 462 0.63 -17.04 -19.87
C ASP A 462 0.06 -16.04 -18.83
N ILE A 463 -1.11 -16.28 -18.24
CA ILE A 463 -1.64 -15.41 -17.16
C ILE A 463 -0.98 -15.77 -15.83
N ASN A 464 -0.86 -17.06 -15.51
CA ASN A 464 -0.20 -17.53 -14.30
C ASN A 464 1.33 -17.43 -14.39
N ASN A 465 1.88 -17.62 -15.60
CA ASN A 465 3.31 -17.60 -15.92
C ASN A 465 3.56 -16.66 -17.12
N PRO A 466 3.47 -15.32 -16.93
CA PRO A 466 3.64 -14.37 -18.02
C PRO A 466 5.05 -14.39 -18.62
N PRO A 467 5.20 -13.96 -19.88
CA PRO A 467 6.49 -13.98 -20.58
C PRO A 467 7.55 -13.07 -19.92
N TYR A 468 7.11 -12.05 -19.18
CA TYR A 468 7.94 -11.24 -18.30
C TYR A 468 7.40 -11.32 -16.87
N ILE A 469 8.27 -11.66 -15.92
CA ILE A 469 7.97 -11.59 -14.49
C ILE A 469 8.81 -10.45 -13.91
N PRO A 470 8.20 -9.42 -13.31
CA PRO A 470 8.92 -8.32 -12.68
C PRO A 470 9.84 -8.81 -11.56
N SER A 471 10.72 -7.93 -11.08
CA SER A 471 11.65 -8.20 -9.97
C SER A 471 10.95 -8.31 -8.60
N ILE A 472 9.90 -9.12 -8.51
CA ILE A 472 9.17 -9.46 -7.29
C ILE A 472 9.80 -10.66 -6.57
N THR A 473 9.60 -10.70 -5.26
CA THR A 473 10.07 -11.76 -4.38
C THR A 473 9.51 -13.11 -4.82
N GLY A 474 10.40 -14.10 -4.97
CA GLY A 474 10.03 -15.46 -5.35
C GLY A 474 9.79 -15.68 -6.84
N HIS A 475 9.82 -14.62 -7.66
CA HIS A 475 9.64 -14.69 -9.12
C HIS A 475 8.40 -15.49 -9.56
N SER A 476 7.30 -15.38 -8.82
CA SER A 476 6.03 -16.04 -9.12
C SER A 476 4.87 -15.17 -8.65
N LEU A 477 3.91 -14.92 -9.55
CA LEU A 477 2.72 -14.13 -9.23
C LEU A 477 1.77 -14.85 -8.27
N ALA A 478 1.78 -16.18 -8.23
CA ALA A 478 0.89 -16.97 -7.37
C ALA A 478 1.47 -17.23 -5.97
N GLN A 479 2.74 -16.89 -5.73
CA GLN A 479 3.38 -17.19 -4.44
C GLN A 479 2.78 -16.31 -3.34
N LYS A 480 2.31 -16.96 -2.27
CA LYS A 480 1.64 -16.32 -1.13
C LYS A 480 0.32 -15.61 -1.45
N THR A 481 -0.34 -15.99 -2.54
CA THR A 481 -1.63 -15.42 -2.98
C THR A 481 -2.40 -16.44 -3.84
N LEU A 482 -3.51 -16.03 -4.45
CA LEU A 482 -4.33 -16.83 -5.36
C LEU A 482 -3.71 -16.91 -6.77
N CYS A 483 -4.23 -17.83 -7.60
CA CYS A 483 -3.78 -17.92 -8.99
C CYS A 483 -4.14 -16.65 -9.77
N PRO A 484 -3.22 -16.07 -10.56
CA PRO A 484 -3.51 -14.89 -11.38
C PRO A 484 -4.69 -15.03 -12.33
N ASP A 485 -4.96 -16.22 -12.87
CA ASP A 485 -6.11 -16.50 -13.74
C ASP A 485 -7.45 -16.69 -13.01
N SER A 486 -7.47 -16.54 -11.68
CA SER A 486 -8.71 -16.49 -10.88
C SER A 486 -9.58 -15.31 -11.31
N ARG A 487 -10.90 -15.45 -11.19
CA ARG A 487 -11.86 -14.43 -11.63
C ARG A 487 -12.39 -13.63 -10.44
N THR A 488 -12.40 -12.32 -10.65
CA THR A 488 -13.06 -11.29 -9.83
C THR A 488 -14.11 -10.60 -10.68
N TYR A 489 -14.98 -9.80 -10.06
CA TYR A 489 -16.06 -9.05 -10.71
C TYR A 489 -15.53 -8.06 -11.73
N LEU A 490 -14.35 -7.48 -11.50
CA LEU A 490 -13.69 -6.55 -12.42
C LEU A 490 -12.78 -7.21 -13.45
N GLY A 491 -12.60 -8.53 -13.41
CA GLY A 491 -11.74 -9.27 -14.35
C GLY A 491 -10.83 -10.28 -13.67
N GLU A 492 -9.67 -10.54 -14.27
CA GLU A 492 -8.69 -11.50 -13.75
C GLU A 492 -7.94 -10.96 -12.54
N HIS A 493 -7.66 -11.84 -11.58
CA HIS A 493 -6.83 -11.52 -10.40
C HIS A 493 -5.45 -10.99 -10.81
N TYR A 494 -4.94 -11.38 -11.98
CA TYR A 494 -3.75 -10.82 -12.64
C TYR A 494 -3.73 -9.28 -12.70
N ASN A 495 -4.91 -8.66 -12.89
CA ASN A 495 -5.08 -7.21 -12.94
C ASN A 495 -5.51 -6.62 -11.60
N THR A 496 -6.34 -7.35 -10.85
CA THR A 496 -7.01 -6.85 -9.64
C THR A 496 -6.31 -7.23 -8.33
N HIS A 497 -5.24 -8.02 -8.37
CA HIS A 497 -4.51 -8.48 -7.18
C HIS A 497 -4.10 -7.33 -6.25
N SER A 498 -3.34 -6.36 -6.77
CA SER A 498 -2.89 -5.20 -5.98
C SER A 498 -4.03 -4.24 -5.59
N LEU A 499 -5.27 -4.53 -5.99
CA LEU A 499 -6.47 -3.78 -5.63
C LEU A 499 -7.30 -4.49 -4.54
N PHE A 500 -6.90 -5.67 -4.07
CA PHE A 500 -7.70 -6.45 -3.11
C PHE A 500 -7.93 -5.67 -1.82
N GLY A 501 -6.87 -5.29 -1.09
CA GLY A 501 -6.99 -4.51 0.14
C GLY A 501 -7.62 -3.13 -0.09
N TRP A 502 -7.29 -2.48 -1.22
CA TRP A 502 -7.91 -1.21 -1.63
C TRP A 502 -9.44 -1.32 -1.77
N SER A 503 -9.92 -2.39 -2.41
CA SER A 503 -11.35 -2.63 -2.62
C SER A 503 -12.09 -3.02 -1.33
N GLN A 504 -11.41 -3.66 -0.37
CA GLN A 504 -11.95 -3.94 0.97
C GLN A 504 -12.03 -2.67 1.85
N THR A 505 -11.11 -1.72 1.64
CA THR A 505 -10.93 -0.56 2.54
C THR A 505 -12.16 0.35 2.57
N ALA A 506 -12.70 0.75 1.43
CA ALA A 506 -13.84 1.68 1.37
C ALA A 506 -15.13 1.10 1.96
N PRO A 507 -15.55 -0.15 1.64
CA PRO A 507 -16.63 -0.84 2.33
C PRO A 507 -16.47 -0.85 3.85
N THR A 508 -15.27 -1.19 4.34
CA THR A 508 -14.98 -1.24 5.77
C THR A 508 -15.11 0.14 6.42
N PHE A 509 -14.61 1.19 5.77
CA PHE A 509 -14.75 2.56 6.27
C PHE A 509 -16.21 2.97 6.42
N HIS A 510 -17.03 2.73 5.39
CA HIS A 510 -18.44 3.09 5.41
C HIS A 510 -19.23 2.28 6.45
N VAL A 511 -18.99 0.97 6.59
CA VAL A 511 -19.69 0.19 7.61
C VAL A 511 -19.28 0.60 9.02
N VAL A 512 -18.02 0.95 9.28
CA VAL A 512 -17.63 1.48 10.60
C VAL A 512 -18.32 2.80 10.90
N GLN A 513 -18.47 3.69 9.91
CA GLN A 513 -19.26 4.92 10.08
C GLN A 513 -20.73 4.61 10.40
N GLN A 514 -21.33 3.67 9.69
CA GLN A 514 -22.72 3.26 9.90
C GLN A 514 -22.92 2.60 11.27
N ALA A 515 -22.03 1.67 11.64
CA ALA A 515 -22.07 0.90 12.89
C ALA A 515 -21.90 1.79 14.13
N THR A 516 -21.10 2.86 14.03
CA THR A 516 -20.75 3.71 15.18
C THR A 516 -21.48 5.05 15.20
N GLY A 517 -22.01 5.51 14.06
CA GLY A 517 -22.53 6.86 13.88
C GLY A 517 -21.46 7.96 14.01
N LYS A 518 -20.18 7.61 13.88
CA LYS A 518 -19.01 8.49 14.12
C LYS A 518 -18.03 8.42 12.95
N ARG A 519 -16.94 9.19 13.04
CA ARG A 519 -15.81 9.02 12.11
C ARG A 519 -15.21 7.63 12.30
N ALA A 520 -14.95 6.94 11.19
CA ALA A 520 -14.39 5.61 11.22
C ALA A 520 -12.92 5.61 11.64
N PHE A 521 -12.53 4.52 12.30
CA PHE A 521 -11.16 4.07 12.39
C PHE A 521 -11.06 2.80 11.55
N VAL A 522 -10.29 2.87 10.48
CA VAL A 522 -9.90 1.70 9.68
C VAL A 522 -8.38 1.72 9.54
N LEU A 523 -7.76 0.59 9.88
CA LEU A 523 -6.34 0.35 9.67
C LEU A 523 -6.21 -0.79 8.65
N SER A 524 -5.56 -0.55 7.50
CA SER A 524 -5.38 -1.57 6.45
C SER A 524 -3.91 -1.88 6.22
N ARG A 525 -3.59 -3.17 6.00
CA ARG A 525 -2.23 -3.58 5.63
C ARG A 525 -1.96 -3.25 4.17
N SER A 526 -2.64 -3.93 3.26
CA SER A 526 -2.48 -3.67 1.84
C SER A 526 -3.13 -2.35 1.45
N THR A 527 -2.42 -1.57 0.64
CA THR A 527 -2.85 -0.25 0.17
C THR A 527 -2.51 -0.07 -1.31
N PHE A 528 -3.32 0.73 -1.99
CA PHE A 528 -3.06 1.20 -3.35
C PHE A 528 -3.25 2.72 -3.39
N VAL A 529 -3.01 3.33 -4.54
CA VAL A 529 -3.27 4.75 -4.82
C VAL A 529 -4.69 5.14 -4.34
N GLY A 530 -4.78 6.15 -3.48
CA GLY A 530 -6.05 6.65 -2.93
C GLY A 530 -6.54 5.96 -1.64
N SER A 531 -5.89 4.90 -1.15
CA SER A 531 -6.30 4.20 0.09
C SER A 531 -6.42 5.11 1.32
N GLY A 532 -5.62 6.18 1.41
CA GLY A 532 -5.65 7.13 2.52
C GLY A 532 -6.98 7.87 2.71
N LYS A 533 -7.83 7.89 1.68
CA LYS A 533 -9.21 8.42 1.75
C LYS A 533 -10.12 7.63 2.68
N HIS A 534 -9.77 6.37 2.99
CA HIS A 534 -10.64 5.47 3.74
C HIS A 534 -9.92 4.70 4.87
N ALA A 535 -8.59 4.73 4.95
CA ALA A 535 -7.89 4.08 6.07
C ALA A 535 -6.56 4.75 6.41
N GLY A 536 -6.08 4.47 7.62
CA GLY A 536 -4.66 4.54 7.93
C GLY A 536 -3.94 3.24 7.57
N HIS A 537 -2.64 3.24 7.80
CA HIS A 537 -1.78 2.11 7.51
C HIS A 537 -0.75 1.92 8.63
N TRP A 538 -0.22 0.71 8.80
CA TRP A 538 0.98 0.48 9.60
C TRP A 538 1.99 -0.28 8.76
N LEU A 539 3.29 -0.01 8.97
CA LEU A 539 4.39 -0.51 8.14
C LEU A 539 4.67 -2.03 8.31
N GLY A 540 3.68 -2.79 8.75
CA GLY A 540 3.70 -4.24 8.85
C GLY A 540 4.63 -4.82 9.90
N ASP A 541 4.98 -6.09 9.66
CA ASP A 541 5.59 -7.04 10.58
C ASP A 541 7.10 -6.80 10.74
N ASN A 542 7.46 -5.64 11.27
CA ASN A 542 8.84 -5.24 11.50
C ASN A 542 9.54 -6.11 12.57
N ASN A 543 10.87 -6.01 12.64
CA ASN A 543 11.66 -6.73 13.64
C ASN A 543 12.04 -5.83 14.82
N SER A 544 12.23 -6.45 15.99
CA SER A 544 12.84 -5.84 17.19
C SER A 544 14.34 -5.55 17.00
N GLN A 545 14.69 -4.71 16.02
CA GLN A 545 16.05 -4.31 15.69
C GLN A 545 16.17 -2.79 15.51
N TRP A 546 17.38 -2.26 15.71
CA TRP A 546 17.67 -0.82 15.55
C TRP A 546 17.47 -0.33 14.11
N LYS A 547 17.73 -1.18 13.11
CA LYS A 547 17.53 -0.83 11.70
C LYS A 547 16.04 -0.56 11.41
N ASP A 548 15.16 -1.42 11.92
CA ASP A 548 13.71 -1.32 11.71
C ASP A 548 13.13 -0.07 12.38
N MET A 549 13.66 0.31 13.55
CA MET A 549 13.34 1.60 14.17
C MET A 549 13.76 2.78 13.28
N HIS A 550 14.92 2.73 12.63
CA HIS A 550 15.35 3.77 11.70
C HIS A 550 14.49 3.79 10.43
N TYR A 551 14.25 2.63 9.81
CA TYR A 551 13.48 2.51 8.58
C TYR A 551 12.00 2.87 8.75
N SER A 552 11.45 2.77 9.97
CA SER A 552 10.11 3.30 10.27
C SER A 552 9.95 4.79 9.93
N ILE A 553 11.04 5.58 10.04
CA ILE A 553 11.01 7.01 9.70
C ILE A 553 10.86 7.18 8.19
N ILE A 554 11.59 6.37 7.41
CA ILE A 554 11.57 6.40 5.95
C ILE A 554 10.17 6.01 5.45
N GLY A 555 9.65 4.86 5.90
CA GLY A 555 8.32 4.40 5.50
C GLY A 555 7.23 5.42 5.84
N MET A 556 7.26 6.05 7.02
CA MET A 556 6.27 7.09 7.34
C MET A 556 6.39 8.32 6.44
N LEU A 557 7.60 8.73 6.06
CA LEU A 557 7.79 9.85 5.12
C LEU A 557 7.24 9.49 3.73
N GLU A 558 7.50 8.29 3.25
CA GLU A 558 6.99 7.77 1.97
C GLU A 558 5.46 7.69 1.95
N PHE A 559 4.84 7.15 3.00
CA PHE A 559 3.38 7.11 3.10
C PHE A 559 2.74 8.50 3.20
N ASN A 560 3.46 9.53 3.66
CA ASN A 560 2.99 10.91 3.55
C ASN A 560 3.06 11.41 2.10
N LEU A 561 4.04 10.98 1.28
CA LEU A 561 4.03 11.22 -0.17
C LEU A 561 2.86 10.48 -0.84
N PHE A 562 2.52 9.27 -0.36
CA PHE A 562 1.41 8.46 -0.91
C PHE A 562 0.01 8.94 -0.50
N GLY A 563 -0.09 10.02 0.28
CA GLY A 563 -1.38 10.53 0.74
C GLY A 563 -2.02 9.69 1.86
N ILE A 564 -1.21 9.07 2.72
CA ILE A 564 -1.66 8.25 3.86
C ILE A 564 -0.93 8.74 5.14
N PRO A 565 -1.29 9.92 5.67
CA PRO A 565 -0.60 10.54 6.80
C PRO A 565 -0.86 9.83 8.13
N PHE A 566 -1.95 9.06 8.28
CA PHE A 566 -2.24 8.28 9.48
C PHE A 566 -1.48 6.94 9.42
N VAL A 567 -0.17 7.03 9.64
CA VAL A 567 0.78 5.92 9.50
C VAL A 567 1.72 5.80 10.70
N GLY A 568 2.25 4.59 10.94
CA GLY A 568 3.25 4.29 11.97
C GLY A 568 3.80 2.88 11.85
N ALA A 569 4.82 2.55 12.64
CA ALA A 569 5.34 1.18 12.76
C ALA A 569 4.99 0.58 14.12
N ASP A 570 5.08 -0.74 14.23
CA ASP A 570 4.90 -1.42 15.50
C ASP A 570 6.07 -1.10 16.45
N ILE A 571 5.75 -0.32 17.49
CA ILE A 571 6.73 0.24 18.40
C ILE A 571 7.34 -0.89 19.24
N CYS A 572 8.67 -0.85 19.36
CA CYS A 572 9.54 -1.87 19.97
C CYS A 572 9.82 -3.10 19.10
N GLY A 573 9.14 -3.22 17.95
CA GLY A 573 9.29 -4.32 17.00
C GLY A 573 8.27 -5.44 17.23
N PHE A 574 7.65 -5.91 16.15
CA PHE A 574 6.69 -7.01 16.16
C PHE A 574 7.39 -8.37 16.34
N SER A 575 8.33 -8.68 15.45
CA SER A 575 9.08 -9.94 15.45
C SER A 575 10.27 -9.91 16.42
N SER A 576 10.59 -11.07 16.99
CA SER A 576 11.69 -11.27 17.96
C SER A 576 11.54 -10.52 19.30
N ASN A 577 12.27 -10.97 20.32
CA ASN A 577 12.30 -10.30 21.62
C ASN A 577 13.02 -8.95 21.54
N THR A 578 12.32 -7.88 21.94
CA THR A 578 12.92 -6.56 22.11
C THR A 578 13.87 -6.50 23.31
N THR A 579 14.77 -5.52 23.31
CA THR A 579 15.61 -5.21 24.47
C THR A 579 15.07 -3.98 25.19
N TYR A 580 15.38 -3.84 26.48
CA TYR A 580 14.97 -2.67 27.25
C TYR A 580 15.42 -1.35 26.60
N GLU A 581 16.66 -1.27 26.13
CA GLU A 581 17.20 -0.04 25.52
C GLU A 581 16.55 0.27 24.17
N LEU A 582 16.39 -0.75 23.30
CA LEU A 582 15.72 -0.56 22.01
C LEU A 582 14.28 -0.09 22.23
N CYS A 583 13.52 -0.78 23.07
CA CYS A 583 12.11 -0.42 23.31
C CYS A 583 11.98 0.95 24.02
N LEU A 584 12.92 1.30 24.90
CA LEU A 584 13.00 2.65 25.47
C LEU A 584 13.14 3.72 24.39
N ARG A 585 14.05 3.53 23.42
CA ARG A 585 14.26 4.49 22.31
C ARG A 585 13.10 4.49 21.35
N TRP A 586 12.56 3.33 21.04
CA TRP A 586 11.43 3.21 20.13
C TRP A 586 10.17 3.82 20.74
N MET A 587 9.92 3.69 22.03
CA MET A 587 8.83 4.42 22.70
C MET A 587 9.03 5.93 22.64
N GLN A 588 10.27 6.43 22.71
CA GLN A 588 10.56 7.86 22.55
C GLN A 588 10.22 8.34 21.13
N LEU A 589 10.66 7.60 20.11
CA LEU A 589 10.38 7.90 18.71
C LEU A 589 8.89 7.73 18.38
N GLY A 590 8.35 6.55 18.67
CA GLY A 590 7.00 6.11 18.33
C GLY A 590 5.89 6.88 19.02
N SER A 591 6.19 7.55 20.15
CA SER A 591 5.27 8.53 20.74
C SER A 591 4.96 9.71 19.82
N PHE A 592 5.74 9.92 18.76
CA PHE A 592 5.52 10.98 17.76
C PHE A 592 5.05 10.45 16.41
N TYR A 593 4.81 9.14 16.25
CA TYR A 593 4.15 8.62 15.05
C TYR A 593 2.70 9.11 14.98
N PRO A 594 2.16 9.47 13.80
CA PRO A 594 0.74 9.79 13.68
C PRO A 594 -0.15 8.65 14.19
N PHE A 595 0.12 7.42 13.75
CA PHE A 595 -0.43 6.20 14.35
C PHE A 595 0.59 5.60 15.34
N SER A 596 0.30 5.66 16.63
CA SER A 596 1.24 5.28 17.69
C SER A 596 0.76 4.01 18.41
N ARG A 597 1.16 2.84 17.91
CA ARG A 597 0.80 1.52 18.46
C ARG A 597 2.03 0.75 18.90
N ASN A 598 2.00 0.19 20.10
CA ASN A 598 2.90 -0.88 20.49
C ASN A 598 2.19 -2.22 20.21
N HIS A 599 2.82 -3.04 19.38
CA HIS A 599 2.32 -4.34 18.94
C HIS A 599 3.48 -5.32 18.89
N ASN A 600 3.19 -6.61 19.10
CA ASN A 600 4.20 -7.64 19.32
C ASN A 600 3.66 -8.99 18.88
N ALA A 601 4.53 -9.84 18.35
CA ALA A 601 4.20 -11.21 17.95
C ALA A 601 3.99 -12.14 19.15
N GLU A 602 3.34 -13.27 18.89
CA GLU A 602 3.05 -14.30 19.87
C GLU A 602 4.35 -14.87 20.50
N GLY A 603 4.33 -15.10 21.82
CA GLY A 603 5.45 -15.70 22.56
C GLY A 603 6.58 -14.73 22.93
N ASN A 604 6.59 -13.49 22.43
CA ASN A 604 7.61 -12.49 22.78
C ASN A 604 7.40 -11.84 24.16
N ALA A 605 8.52 -11.57 24.86
CA ALA A 605 8.54 -11.04 26.21
C ALA A 605 7.97 -9.61 26.31
N VAL A 606 7.18 -9.34 27.36
CA VAL A 606 6.75 -7.99 27.74
C VAL A 606 7.85 -7.34 28.57
N THR A 607 8.34 -6.17 28.18
CA THR A 607 9.28 -5.38 29.00
C THR A 607 8.53 -4.37 29.87
N GLU A 608 8.99 -4.09 31.09
CA GLU A 608 8.42 -3.01 31.90
C GLU A 608 8.91 -1.63 31.39
N PHE A 609 8.05 -0.89 30.68
CA PHE A 609 8.40 0.42 30.10
C PHE A 609 7.55 1.60 30.62
N ALA A 610 6.55 1.34 31.48
CA ALA A 610 5.53 2.32 31.88
C ALA A 610 6.10 3.63 32.45
N LYS A 611 7.20 3.56 33.24
CA LYS A 611 7.81 4.76 33.85
C LYS A 611 8.42 5.71 32.83
N ILE A 612 8.99 5.17 31.74
CA ILE A 612 9.66 5.93 30.68
C ILE A 612 8.64 6.41 29.65
N ALA A 613 7.76 5.52 29.18
CA ALA A 613 6.75 5.87 28.19
C ALA A 613 5.85 7.00 28.67
N ARG A 614 5.53 7.06 29.97
CA ARG A 614 4.68 8.12 30.54
C ARG A 614 5.21 9.53 30.27
N ALA A 615 6.53 9.75 30.28
CA ALA A 615 7.07 11.09 30.06
C ALA A 615 6.85 11.55 28.62
N THR A 616 7.23 10.72 27.64
CA THR A 616 7.07 11.06 26.22
C THR A 616 5.62 11.06 25.79
N LEU A 617 4.80 10.13 26.28
CA LEU A 617 3.37 10.12 25.99
C LEU A 617 2.70 11.39 26.52
N ARG A 618 3.04 11.90 27.71
CA ARG A 618 2.50 13.19 28.17
C ARG A 618 2.82 14.34 27.21
N ILE A 619 4.00 14.35 26.60
CA ILE A 619 4.35 15.33 25.56
C ILE A 619 3.45 15.13 24.34
N ARG A 620 3.32 13.90 23.83
CA ARG A 620 2.38 13.57 22.74
C ARG A 620 0.97 14.09 23.03
N TYR A 621 0.41 13.74 24.19
CA TYR A 621 -0.94 14.14 24.58
C TYR A 621 -1.09 15.66 24.68
N SER A 622 -0.04 16.40 25.05
CA SER A 622 -0.06 17.88 25.02
C SER A 622 -0.01 18.47 23.61
N LEU A 623 0.53 17.73 22.64
CA LEU A 623 0.64 18.13 21.23
C LEU A 623 -0.55 17.66 20.37
N LEU A 624 -1.49 16.87 20.90
CA LEU A 624 -2.63 16.38 20.12
C LEU A 624 -3.45 17.48 19.43
N PRO A 625 -3.69 18.67 20.02
CA PRO A 625 -4.36 19.75 19.31
C PRO A 625 -3.60 20.20 18.05
N TYR A 626 -2.27 20.27 18.13
CA TYR A 626 -1.41 20.59 17.00
C TYR A 626 -1.42 19.47 15.95
N LEU A 627 -1.20 18.22 16.37
CA LEU A 627 -1.22 17.05 15.48
C LEU A 627 -2.58 16.94 14.75
N TYR A 628 -3.68 17.16 15.46
CA TYR A 628 -5.02 17.13 14.88
C TYR A 628 -5.27 18.30 13.91
N THR A 629 -4.64 19.46 14.14
CA THR A 629 -4.65 20.56 13.17
C THR A 629 -3.87 20.17 11.90
N LEU A 630 -2.73 19.49 12.02
CA LEU A 630 -2.02 18.97 10.84
C LEU A 630 -2.87 17.98 10.05
N PHE A 631 -3.64 17.12 10.72
CA PHE A 631 -4.60 16.25 10.05
C PHE A 631 -5.74 17.01 9.37
N PHE A 632 -6.19 18.13 9.94
CA PHE A 632 -7.14 19.02 9.27
C PHE A 632 -6.54 19.62 8.00
N GLU A 633 -5.32 20.15 8.06
CA GLU A 633 -4.60 20.66 6.89
C GLU A 633 -4.40 19.57 5.82
N SER A 634 -4.06 18.36 6.25
CA SER A 634 -3.93 17.22 5.35
C SER A 634 -5.25 16.85 4.66
N HIS A 635 -6.33 16.77 5.43
CA HIS A 635 -7.66 16.43 4.93
C HIS A 635 -8.23 17.48 3.98
N VAL A 636 -8.04 18.77 4.28
CA VAL A 636 -8.65 19.88 3.52
C VAL A 636 -7.76 20.33 2.36
N HIS A 637 -6.45 20.40 2.59
CA HIS A 637 -5.49 21.02 1.68
C HIS A 637 -4.49 20.03 1.07
N GLY A 638 -4.39 18.79 1.58
CA GLY A 638 -3.47 17.78 1.06
C GLY A 638 -2.05 17.86 1.60
N ASN A 639 -1.84 18.62 2.67
CA ASN A 639 -0.55 18.73 3.34
C ASN A 639 -0.08 17.40 3.96
N THR A 640 1.21 17.24 4.12
CA THR A 640 1.85 16.15 4.86
C THR A 640 1.77 16.40 6.37
N VAL A 641 1.72 15.31 7.15
CA VAL A 641 1.73 15.36 8.63
C VAL A 641 3.10 14.98 9.17
N VAL A 642 3.65 13.83 8.76
CA VAL A 642 5.09 13.54 8.93
C VAL A 642 5.79 14.14 7.75
N ARG A 643 6.53 15.22 8.00
CA ARG A 643 7.12 16.03 6.95
C ARG A 643 8.64 15.91 6.98
N SER A 644 9.22 15.66 5.82
CA SER A 644 10.67 15.66 5.67
C SER A 644 11.20 17.09 5.83
N LEU A 645 12.40 17.24 6.39
CA LEU A 645 13.06 18.54 6.50
C LEU A 645 13.28 19.23 5.15
N MET A 646 13.27 18.50 4.04
CA MET A 646 13.42 19.05 2.70
C MET A 646 12.15 19.66 2.10
N HIS A 647 10.99 19.46 2.73
CA HIS A 647 9.74 20.08 2.31
C HIS A 647 9.63 21.53 2.82
N GLU A 648 10.46 21.91 3.78
CA GLU A 648 10.52 23.22 4.44
C GLU A 648 11.85 23.91 4.13
#